data_AF-A0AAP2WV38-F1
#
_entry.id   AF-A0AAP2WV38-F1
#
_cell.length_a   1.000
_cell.length_b   1.000
_cell.length_c   1.000
_cell.angle_alpha   90.00
_cell.angle_beta   90.00
_cell.angle_gamma   90.00
#
_symmetry.space_group_name_H-M   'P 1'
#
loop_
_entity.id
_entity.type
_entity.pdbx_description
1 polymer ?
#
loop_
_entity_poly.entity_id
_entity_poly.type
_entity_poly.pdbx_seq_one_letter_code
_entity_poly.pdbx_strand_id
1 'polypeptide(L)'
;MKVSLNLIKQLINFELPPVDELVSRVNQQLGGVEEVIDLKAKYGGARIVRVVECEKHPNADRLSVTKIDDGGVADVPRDDNGYVQVVCGAPNVHADMWAIWLPPKITVPASFDDAEPFVLDARPLRGILSQGMLAAADELAIGTDHEGIIEINERDIPVGVTLQAGASFAEVFGLDDYVLEIENKMFTHRPDCFGQLGVAREIAGIFHQQFNSPDWYNAIQEFADSDSLELEVFNEANELASAFSVVAIKNVDIHPSPLWLQCQLVAMGGKPINNIVDATNYVMFMTAQPTHAYDYDKLRGHKLGVRMAHDGEKVGLLNGKEYELTSDDIVIADSEGVIGLAGIMGGVDTEVSAETKNIVLECANFDMYALRRTAMRHGIFTDALTRFNKGQSPAQIDPVLKWLIGMVGGEQASPMLFKNHSSLRQVLVDGKHWHGGLLIPKRFVEERLGVDFAENEIEALLKNVEFIVDDGNKYGEAGVMVYSPFWRTDIELPEDIVEEVGRLYGFDRLPRHLPERSIKPALKNERRELKQRIRQSLSRAGANEVLTYSFVHERVLKNSDQDPSRAYRLSNALSPDLQYYRISILPSLLDKVHANVKSGHDEFMLFEIGKIHDKKLGLNNENLPIEKTFIDGVYANKKPQVGAPFYKVRKIAERLMKDLSIEVDFVKIAESDGGIPAPFDAKRSAWIMAKNGDNLGIVGELVQSARRNFKLPDYTAAFSIDIEKLQENLSKNQGYNYQPLSRFPSTARDISLKMDSDVDYAKVYTCAEEVAKKHGELQISITPIAIYQPKNDDSTKTVTLNVKFTSAGRTLEDKDIAPIIEEIAAMAAEEFDAAQV
;
A
#
# COMPACT_ATOMS: atom_id res chain seq x y z
N MET A 1 -2.19 8.33 13.85
CA MET A 1 -2.18 9.67 14.49
C MET A 1 -2.50 9.48 15.95
N LYS A 2 -1.74 10.09 16.86
CA LYS A 2 -1.96 9.96 18.31
C LYS A 2 -2.89 11.05 18.84
N VAL A 3 -3.91 10.62 19.59
CA VAL A 3 -4.98 11.48 20.09
C VAL A 3 -5.08 11.31 21.61
N SER A 4 -4.79 12.37 22.35
CA SER A 4 -4.83 12.38 23.82
C SER A 4 -6.26 12.56 24.32
N LEU A 5 -6.80 11.59 25.06
CA LEU A 5 -8.17 11.71 25.59
C LEU A 5 -8.29 12.83 26.63
N ASN A 6 -7.23 13.12 27.38
CA ASN A 6 -7.20 14.27 28.28
C ASN A 6 -7.32 15.60 27.53
N LEU A 7 -6.65 15.75 26.36
CA LEU A 7 -6.85 16.93 25.51
C LEU A 7 -8.25 16.97 24.91
N ILE A 8 -8.80 15.82 24.48
CA ILE A 8 -10.20 15.77 24.00
C ILE A 8 -11.16 16.25 25.09
N LYS A 9 -11.02 15.79 26.35
CA LYS A 9 -11.83 16.24 27.49
C LYS A 9 -11.77 17.75 27.72
N GLN A 10 -10.64 18.40 27.42
CA GLN A 10 -10.50 19.85 27.55
C GLN A 10 -11.22 20.62 26.43
N LEU A 11 -11.45 19.98 25.28
CA LEU A 11 -12.08 20.58 24.11
C LEU A 11 -13.60 20.33 24.05
N ILE A 12 -14.09 19.27 24.68
CA ILE A 12 -15.51 18.92 24.70
C ILE A 12 -16.19 19.38 25.99
N ASN A 13 -17.52 19.42 25.98
CA ASN A 13 -18.37 19.84 27.10
C ASN A 13 -19.17 18.69 27.74
N PHE A 14 -18.77 17.44 27.51
CA PHE A 14 -19.43 16.24 28.04
C PHE A 14 -18.41 15.21 28.55
N GLU A 15 -18.85 14.31 29.41
CA GLU A 15 -17.99 13.23 29.92
C GLU A 15 -17.79 12.15 28.85
N LEU A 16 -16.53 11.80 28.58
CA LEU A 16 -16.22 10.69 27.69
C LEU A 16 -16.70 9.36 28.30
N PRO A 17 -17.24 8.44 27.49
CA PRO A 17 -17.57 7.10 27.95
C PRO A 17 -16.29 6.29 28.25
N PRO A 18 -16.43 5.08 28.82
CA PRO A 18 -15.30 4.16 28.97
C PRO A 18 -14.55 3.94 27.65
N VAL A 19 -13.23 3.78 27.74
CA VAL A 19 -12.34 3.73 26.56
C VAL A 19 -12.75 2.65 25.56
N ASP A 20 -13.18 1.47 26.02
CA ASP A 20 -13.64 0.38 25.14
C ASP A 20 -14.86 0.79 24.30
N GLU A 21 -15.81 1.52 24.89
CA GLU A 21 -17.00 2.02 24.19
C GLU A 21 -16.62 3.13 23.20
N LEU A 22 -15.76 4.07 23.63
CA LEU A 22 -15.22 5.13 22.77
C LEU A 22 -14.55 4.54 21.54
N VAL A 23 -13.61 3.60 21.73
CA VAL A 23 -12.87 2.94 20.66
C VAL A 23 -13.82 2.19 19.72
N SER A 24 -14.81 1.46 20.26
CA SER A 24 -15.81 0.78 19.42
C SER A 24 -16.58 1.76 18.54
N ARG A 25 -16.99 2.92 19.06
CA ARG A 25 -17.77 3.92 18.32
C ARG A 25 -16.91 4.66 17.28
N VAL A 26 -15.68 5.03 17.65
CA VAL A 26 -14.70 5.64 16.73
C VAL A 26 -14.37 4.68 15.57
N ASN A 27 -14.16 3.39 15.85
CA ASN A 27 -13.94 2.37 14.81
C ASN A 27 -15.10 2.27 13.81
N GLN A 28 -16.33 2.45 14.27
CA GLN A 28 -17.53 2.33 13.43
C GLN A 28 -17.81 3.58 12.61
N GLN A 29 -17.42 4.76 13.10
CA GLN A 29 -17.90 6.05 12.60
C GLN A 29 -16.80 7.05 12.26
N LEU A 30 -15.52 6.76 12.44
CA LEU A 30 -14.43 7.68 12.04
C LEU A 30 -13.29 6.94 11.33
N GLY A 31 -12.68 5.98 12.01
CA GLY A 31 -11.55 5.22 11.48
C GLY A 31 -11.02 4.21 12.49
N GLY A 32 -10.23 3.26 12.01
CA GLY A 32 -9.65 2.21 12.85
C GLY A 32 -8.71 2.78 13.91
N VAL A 33 -8.88 2.39 15.17
CA VAL A 33 -7.92 2.57 16.25
C VAL A 33 -6.95 1.38 16.22
N GLU A 34 -5.70 1.63 15.87
CA GLU A 34 -4.63 0.63 15.79
C GLU A 34 -4.16 0.22 17.19
N GLU A 35 -4.06 1.19 18.10
CA GLU A 35 -3.57 0.96 19.46
C GLU A 35 -4.22 1.94 20.46
N VAL A 36 -4.37 1.47 21.70
CA VAL A 36 -4.72 2.30 22.86
C VAL A 36 -3.54 2.26 23.82
N ILE A 37 -2.86 3.39 23.96
CA ILE A 37 -1.64 3.53 24.77
C ILE A 37 -2.03 4.06 26.15
N ASP A 38 -1.73 3.30 27.22
CA ASP A 38 -1.92 3.74 28.61
C ASP A 38 -0.65 4.46 29.11
N LEU A 39 -0.68 5.79 29.11
CA LEU A 39 0.43 6.60 29.62
C LEU A 39 0.53 6.52 31.15
N LYS A 40 -0.57 6.25 31.86
CA LYS A 40 -0.55 6.08 33.32
C LYS A 40 0.30 4.89 33.73
N ALA A 41 0.31 3.81 32.95
CA ALA A 41 1.19 2.66 33.20
C ALA A 41 2.68 3.07 33.14
N LYS A 42 3.04 3.99 32.24
CA LYS A 42 4.40 4.48 32.04
C LYS A 42 4.84 5.53 33.07
N TYR A 43 3.95 6.46 33.43
CA TYR A 43 4.29 7.64 34.24
C TYR A 43 3.73 7.62 35.67
N GLY A 44 2.77 6.75 35.98
CA GLY A 44 1.99 6.78 37.21
C GLY A 44 2.78 6.54 38.50
N GLY A 45 4.01 6.02 38.39
CA GLY A 45 4.93 5.86 39.52
C GLY A 45 5.70 7.13 39.92
N ALA A 46 5.81 8.11 39.02
CA ALA A 46 6.57 9.33 39.26
C ALA A 46 5.85 10.29 40.21
N ARG A 47 6.59 10.97 41.08
CA ARG A 47 6.07 11.87 42.11
C ARG A 47 6.76 13.23 42.05
N ILE A 48 5.99 14.29 42.28
CA ILE A 48 6.53 15.64 42.45
C ILE A 48 6.97 15.78 43.90
N VAL A 49 8.21 16.22 44.11
CA VAL A 49 8.81 16.35 45.44
C VAL A 49 9.51 17.68 45.58
N ARG A 50 9.71 18.11 46.83
CA ARG A 50 10.54 19.27 47.14
C ARG A 50 11.85 18.83 47.77
N VAL A 51 12.98 19.26 47.22
CA VAL A 51 14.29 19.05 47.83
C VAL A 51 14.40 20.00 49.03
N VAL A 52 14.52 19.46 50.23
CA VAL A 52 14.54 20.23 51.48
C VAL A 52 15.97 20.52 51.91
N GLU A 53 16.86 19.54 51.75
CA GLU A 53 18.29 19.65 52.06
C GLU A 53 19.11 19.08 50.90
N CYS A 54 20.25 19.72 50.59
CA CYS A 54 21.22 19.27 49.58
C CYS A 54 22.64 19.50 50.11
N GLU A 55 23.36 18.41 50.42
CA GLU A 55 24.73 18.44 50.90
C GLU A 55 25.67 17.68 49.95
N LYS A 56 26.96 18.05 49.92
CA LYS A 56 27.95 17.30 49.13
C LYS A 56 28.16 15.90 49.70
N HIS A 57 28.26 14.91 48.83
CA HIS A 57 28.47 13.53 49.24
C HIS A 57 29.87 13.36 49.88
N PRO A 58 29.97 12.80 51.11
CA PRO A 58 31.22 12.75 51.85
C PRO A 58 32.31 11.89 51.19
N ASN A 59 31.91 10.92 50.37
CA ASN A 59 32.81 9.98 49.68
C ASN A 59 32.82 10.14 48.15
N ALA A 60 32.29 11.22 47.57
CA ALA A 60 32.25 11.40 46.11
C ALA A 60 32.12 12.88 45.69
N ASP A 61 33.04 13.36 44.84
CA ASP A 61 33.10 14.78 44.44
C ASP A 61 31.95 15.23 43.52
N ARG A 62 31.30 14.29 42.83
CA ARG A 62 30.25 14.54 41.83
C ARG A 62 28.85 14.10 42.27
N LEU A 63 28.66 13.76 43.55
CA LEU A 63 27.36 13.36 44.09
C LEU A 63 26.95 14.32 45.20
N SER A 64 25.65 14.50 45.32
CA SER A 64 24.99 15.20 46.42
C SER A 64 24.08 14.23 47.16
N VAL A 65 24.02 14.36 48.48
CA VAL A 65 23.05 13.68 49.33
C VAL A 65 21.92 14.65 49.56
N THR A 66 20.73 14.31 49.08
CA THR A 66 19.54 15.14 49.22
C THR A 66 18.54 14.51 50.17
N LYS A 67 17.78 15.38 50.84
CA LYS A 67 16.55 15.00 51.52
C LYS A 67 15.37 15.61 50.79
N ILE A 68 14.40 14.78 50.45
CA ILE A 68 13.21 15.20 49.70
C ILE A 68 11.95 15.03 50.55
N ASP A 69 11.05 16.00 50.42
CA ASP A 69 9.68 15.93 50.88
C ASP A 69 8.80 15.37 49.77
N ASP A 70 8.32 14.14 49.97
CA ASP A 70 7.36 13.46 49.12
C ASP A 70 5.94 13.47 49.72
N GLY A 71 5.67 14.30 50.73
CA GLY A 71 4.36 14.40 51.36
C GLY A 71 3.93 13.16 52.16
N GLY A 72 4.85 12.22 52.45
CA GLY A 72 4.50 11.02 53.24
C GLY A 72 3.85 9.89 52.43
N VAL A 73 3.83 9.98 51.09
CA VAL A 73 3.02 9.09 50.25
C VAL A 73 3.70 7.77 49.87
N ALA A 74 5.04 7.71 49.87
CA ALA A 74 5.77 6.49 49.52
C ALA A 74 6.18 5.66 50.75
N ASP A 75 6.07 4.34 50.62
CA ASP A 75 6.51 3.36 51.63
C ASP A 75 8.02 3.09 51.50
N VAL A 76 8.83 4.07 51.91
CA VAL A 76 10.29 4.01 51.93
C VAL A 76 10.85 4.51 53.28
N PRO A 77 12.05 4.07 53.68
CA PRO A 77 12.72 4.58 54.89
C PRO A 77 12.87 6.11 54.89
N ARG A 78 12.57 6.73 56.05
CA ARG A 78 12.57 8.18 56.27
C ARG A 78 13.41 8.56 57.48
N ASP A 79 13.85 9.81 57.54
CA ASP A 79 14.48 10.38 58.73
C ASP A 79 13.45 10.81 59.79
N ASP A 80 13.91 11.30 60.93
CA ASP A 80 13.06 11.74 62.05
C ASP A 80 12.14 12.93 61.69
N ASN A 81 12.47 13.68 60.63
CA ASN A 81 11.67 14.78 60.11
C ASN A 81 10.68 14.32 59.02
N GLY A 82 10.67 13.03 58.67
CA GLY A 82 9.78 12.44 57.68
C GLY A 82 10.29 12.50 56.24
N TYR A 83 11.53 12.94 56.00
CA TYR A 83 12.09 13.10 54.66
C TYR A 83 12.79 11.85 54.13
N VAL A 84 12.82 11.72 52.81
CA VAL A 84 13.43 10.57 52.10
C VAL A 84 14.82 10.95 51.61
N GLN A 85 15.81 10.07 51.82
CA GLN A 85 17.17 10.29 51.35
C GLN A 85 17.35 9.78 49.91
N VAL A 86 17.82 10.66 49.02
CA VAL A 86 18.14 10.35 47.63
C VAL A 86 19.55 10.86 47.31
N VAL A 87 20.34 10.06 46.60
CA VAL A 87 21.65 10.49 46.12
C VAL A 87 21.50 10.93 44.67
N CYS A 88 21.85 12.18 44.39
CA CYS A 88 21.73 12.78 43.06
C CYS A 88 23.10 13.18 42.51
N GLY A 89 23.36 12.89 41.24
CA GLY A 89 24.61 13.27 40.56
C GLY A 89 24.50 14.52 39.68
N ALA A 90 23.29 15.08 39.52
CA ALA A 90 23.06 16.21 38.65
C ALA A 90 23.64 17.51 39.25
N PRO A 91 24.34 18.34 38.46
CA PRO A 91 25.00 19.54 38.94
C PRO A 91 24.03 20.65 39.38
N ASN A 92 22.78 20.61 38.90
CA ASN A 92 21.76 21.62 39.18
C ASN A 92 20.91 21.33 40.43
N VAL A 93 21.17 20.25 41.17
CA VAL A 93 20.38 19.93 42.38
C VAL A 93 20.71 20.87 43.55
N HIS A 94 19.68 21.51 44.12
CA HIS A 94 19.83 22.39 45.29
C HIS A 94 18.62 22.29 46.24
N ALA A 95 18.77 22.83 47.45
CA ALA A 95 17.67 22.95 48.39
C ALA A 95 16.58 23.91 47.86
N ASP A 96 15.34 23.69 48.29
CA ASP A 96 14.12 24.38 47.87
C ASP A 96 13.66 24.14 46.41
N MET A 97 14.32 23.24 45.69
CA MET A 97 13.97 22.84 44.32
C MET A 97 12.72 21.96 44.28
N TRP A 98 11.80 22.20 43.34
CA TRP A 98 10.78 21.23 42.97
C TRP A 98 11.31 20.31 41.88
N ALA A 99 11.27 19.00 42.13
CA ALA A 99 11.82 17.99 41.24
C ALA A 99 10.84 16.83 41.05
N ILE A 100 11.15 15.97 40.09
CA ILE A 100 10.42 14.72 39.86
C ILE A 100 11.25 13.58 40.42
N TRP A 101 10.64 12.80 41.30
CA TRP A 101 11.24 11.63 41.92
C TRP A 101 10.62 10.36 41.36
N LEU A 102 11.49 9.40 41.04
CA LEU A 102 11.16 8.03 40.71
C LEU A 102 11.51 7.14 41.92
N PRO A 103 10.49 6.68 42.69
CA PRO A 103 10.71 5.81 43.84
C PRO A 103 11.28 4.44 43.45
N PRO A 104 11.84 3.67 44.41
CA PRO A 104 12.17 2.25 44.21
C PRO A 104 10.96 1.45 43.70
N LYS A 105 11.24 0.40 42.92
CA LYS A 105 10.29 -0.50 42.25
C LYS A 105 9.49 0.12 41.09
N ILE A 106 9.76 1.37 40.74
CA ILE A 106 9.18 2.00 39.54
C ILE A 106 10.11 1.78 38.35
N THR A 107 9.51 1.51 37.18
CA THR A 107 10.21 1.45 35.90
C THR A 107 10.55 2.85 35.40
N VAL A 108 11.78 3.07 34.95
CA VAL A 108 12.19 4.34 34.35
C VAL A 108 11.47 4.51 33.01
N PRO A 109 10.70 5.60 32.79
CA PRO A 109 9.87 5.78 31.60
C PRO A 109 10.62 5.59 30.26
N ALA A 110 11.87 6.04 30.16
CA ALA A 110 12.70 5.87 28.96
C ALA A 110 12.87 4.40 28.53
N SER A 111 12.85 3.47 29.48
CA SER A 111 13.03 2.04 29.26
C SER A 111 11.72 1.24 29.28
N PHE A 112 10.57 1.91 29.42
CA PHE A 112 9.29 1.25 29.64
C PHE A 112 8.92 0.31 28.48
N ASP A 113 9.23 0.71 27.25
CA ASP A 113 8.91 0.00 26.02
C ASP A 113 10.04 -0.97 25.57
N ASP A 114 11.12 -1.09 26.36
CA ASP A 114 12.24 -1.98 26.06
C ASP A 114 11.89 -3.45 26.37
N ALA A 115 12.59 -4.38 25.71
CA ALA A 115 12.44 -5.82 25.96
C ALA A 115 12.76 -6.21 27.42
N GLU A 116 13.66 -5.46 28.07
CA GLU A 116 14.00 -5.59 29.49
C GLU A 116 13.95 -4.19 30.15
N PRO A 117 12.79 -3.77 30.71
CA PRO A 117 12.65 -2.45 31.32
C PRO A 117 13.52 -2.26 32.56
N PHE A 118 14.06 -1.06 32.75
CA PHE A 118 14.91 -0.72 33.88
C PHE A 118 14.04 -0.33 35.10
N VAL A 119 13.95 -1.25 36.07
CA VAL A 119 13.25 -1.05 37.35
C VAL A 119 14.21 -0.54 38.41
N LEU A 120 13.88 0.57 39.07
CA LEU A 120 14.69 1.15 40.14
C LEU A 120 14.64 0.30 41.42
N ASP A 121 15.73 0.31 42.19
CA ASP A 121 15.78 -0.31 43.51
C ASP A 121 16.55 0.58 44.49
N ALA A 122 16.33 0.37 45.79
CA ALA A 122 17.06 1.04 46.85
C ALA A 122 18.47 0.45 46.94
N ARG A 123 19.49 1.23 46.59
CA ARG A 123 20.89 0.76 46.59
C ARG A 123 21.85 1.76 47.21
N PRO A 124 22.91 1.29 47.88
CA PRO A 124 23.97 2.17 48.37
C PRO A 124 24.80 2.69 47.19
N LEU A 125 24.81 4.01 47.01
CA LEU A 125 25.69 4.72 46.10
C LEU A 125 26.84 5.28 46.92
N ARG A 126 28.06 4.76 46.70
CA ARG A 126 29.28 5.18 47.44
C ARG A 126 29.14 5.15 48.97
N GLY A 127 28.36 4.18 49.47
CA GLY A 127 28.16 3.91 50.90
C GLY A 127 26.91 4.58 51.50
N ILE A 128 26.22 5.44 50.76
CA ILE A 128 25.00 6.11 51.21
C ILE A 128 23.80 5.53 50.46
N LEU A 129 22.75 5.14 51.18
CA LEU A 129 21.55 4.54 50.60
C LEU A 129 20.76 5.58 49.79
N SER A 130 20.47 5.29 48.52
CA SER A 130 19.59 6.12 47.69
C SER A 130 18.23 5.44 47.51
N GLN A 131 17.16 6.12 47.91
CA GLN A 131 15.79 5.63 47.74
C GLN A 131 15.23 6.08 46.38
N GLY A 132 15.68 5.44 45.30
CA GLY A 132 15.29 5.81 43.95
C GLY A 132 16.15 6.94 43.38
N MET A 133 15.55 7.78 42.54
CA MET A 133 16.26 8.72 41.66
C MET A 133 15.46 10.00 41.41
N LEU A 134 16.13 11.16 41.41
CA LEU A 134 15.57 12.41 40.86
C LEU A 134 15.80 12.41 39.35
N ALA A 135 14.76 12.67 38.57
CA ALA A 135 14.76 12.34 37.15
C ALA A 135 15.09 13.52 36.24
N ALA A 136 15.85 13.23 35.18
CA ALA A 136 16.09 14.10 34.03
C ALA A 136 15.00 13.92 32.95
N ALA A 137 15.03 14.78 31.93
CA ALA A 137 14.02 14.77 30.85
C ALA A 137 14.13 13.53 29.95
N ASP A 138 15.36 13.06 29.70
CA ASP A 138 15.63 11.84 28.95
C ASP A 138 15.13 10.59 29.70
N GLU A 139 15.36 10.50 31.01
CA GLU A 139 14.90 9.40 31.87
C GLU A 139 13.38 9.33 31.95
N LEU A 140 12.72 10.49 31.94
CA LEU A 140 11.26 10.60 31.85
C LEU A 140 10.75 10.42 30.42
N ALA A 141 11.57 10.22 29.39
CA ALA A 141 11.12 10.11 28.00
C ALA A 141 10.29 11.32 27.51
N ILE A 142 10.54 12.50 28.07
CA ILE A 142 9.87 13.76 27.70
C ILE A 142 10.82 14.80 27.10
N GLY A 143 12.09 14.43 26.90
CA GLY A 143 13.09 15.25 26.23
C GLY A 143 14.37 14.46 25.99
N THR A 144 15.42 15.14 25.54
CA THR A 144 16.76 14.54 25.31
C THR A 144 17.83 15.09 26.26
N ASP A 145 17.46 16.05 27.10
CA ASP A 145 18.37 16.63 28.08
C ASP A 145 18.69 15.63 29.19
N HIS A 146 20.00 15.46 29.42
CA HIS A 146 20.61 14.58 30.42
C HIS A 146 21.69 15.31 31.23
N GLU A 147 21.87 16.63 31.03
CA GLU A 147 22.89 17.41 31.75
C GLU A 147 22.47 17.70 33.21
N GLY A 148 21.17 17.68 33.49
CA GLY A 148 20.62 17.91 34.83
C GLY A 148 19.24 17.27 35.05
N ILE A 149 18.76 17.31 36.29
CA ILE A 149 17.41 16.86 36.66
C ILE A 149 16.38 17.97 36.36
N ILE A 150 15.11 17.61 36.25
CA ILE A 150 14.04 18.57 36.03
C ILE A 150 13.82 19.45 37.28
N GLU A 151 13.92 20.76 37.07
CA GLU A 151 13.46 21.79 38.01
C GLU A 151 12.10 22.33 37.56
N ILE A 152 11.09 22.20 38.40
CA ILE A 152 9.74 22.70 38.10
C ILE A 152 9.63 24.16 38.56
N ASN A 153 9.51 25.07 37.61
CA ASN A 153 9.29 26.50 37.85
C ASN A 153 7.83 26.90 37.63
N GLU A 154 7.45 28.12 37.97
CA GLU A 154 6.06 28.62 37.79
C GLU A 154 5.56 28.47 36.35
N ARG A 155 6.42 28.69 35.35
CA ARG A 155 6.08 28.56 33.93
C ARG A 155 5.74 27.13 33.50
N ASP A 156 6.28 26.15 34.23
CA ASP A 156 6.16 24.72 33.90
C ASP A 156 4.81 24.16 34.33
N ILE A 157 4.22 24.74 35.37
CA ILE A 157 3.00 24.26 36.01
C ILE A 157 1.79 24.55 35.10
N PRO A 158 0.93 23.57 34.82
CA PRO A 158 -0.33 23.81 34.11
C PRO A 158 -1.18 24.87 34.80
N VAL A 159 -1.87 25.69 34.00
CA VAL A 159 -2.69 26.80 34.52
C VAL A 159 -3.73 26.28 35.53
N GLY A 160 -3.80 26.93 36.69
CA GLY A 160 -4.76 26.60 37.76
C GLY A 160 -4.32 25.47 38.69
N VAL A 161 -3.13 24.90 38.50
CA VAL A 161 -2.58 23.86 39.39
C VAL A 161 -1.65 24.47 40.43
N THR A 162 -1.67 23.93 41.65
CA THR A 162 -0.71 24.26 42.71
C THR A 162 0.08 23.00 43.06
N LEU A 163 1.41 23.09 43.10
CA LEU A 163 2.25 21.95 43.43
C LEU A 163 2.08 21.53 44.89
N GLN A 164 2.06 20.22 45.11
CA GLN A 164 2.05 19.60 46.42
C GLN A 164 3.11 18.49 46.44
N ALA A 165 3.87 18.42 47.52
CA ALA A 165 4.82 17.33 47.72
C ALA A 165 4.06 16.00 47.76
N GLY A 166 4.55 15.01 47.00
CA GLY A 166 3.90 13.71 46.84
C GLY A 166 2.83 13.64 45.76
N ALA A 167 2.52 14.75 45.08
CA ALA A 167 1.55 14.72 43.98
C ALA A 167 2.02 13.80 42.84
N SER A 168 1.08 13.15 42.18
CA SER A 168 1.37 12.30 41.02
C SER A 168 1.83 13.17 39.85
N PHE A 169 3.02 12.91 39.32
CA PHE A 169 3.53 13.61 38.13
C PHE A 169 2.60 13.38 36.93
N ALA A 170 2.11 12.14 36.77
CA ALA A 170 1.22 11.80 35.68
C ALA A 170 -0.10 12.59 35.72
N GLU A 171 -0.72 12.70 36.90
CA GLU A 171 -2.00 13.42 37.06
C GLU A 171 -1.81 14.94 36.91
N VAL A 172 -0.75 15.49 37.48
CA VAL A 172 -0.48 16.94 37.42
C VAL A 172 -0.21 17.40 35.99
N PHE A 173 0.54 16.63 35.19
CA PHE A 173 0.92 17.00 33.83
C PHE A 173 0.09 16.31 32.73
N GLY A 174 -1.02 15.66 33.11
CA GLY A 174 -1.97 15.06 32.18
C GLY A 174 -1.47 13.83 31.42
N LEU A 175 -0.44 13.14 31.95
CA LEU A 175 0.08 11.86 31.45
C LEU A 175 -0.62 10.65 32.11
N ASP A 176 -1.61 10.85 32.96
CA ASP A 176 -2.58 9.84 33.38
C ASP A 176 -3.67 9.63 32.31
N ASP A 177 -3.22 9.44 31.08
CA ASP A 177 -4.06 9.49 29.89
C ASP A 177 -4.08 8.16 29.14
N TYR A 178 -5.16 7.97 28.38
CA TYR A 178 -5.18 7.02 27.27
C TYR A 178 -4.98 7.79 25.98
N VAL A 179 -4.02 7.36 25.16
CA VAL A 179 -3.77 7.92 23.84
C VAL A 179 -4.27 6.93 22.79
N LEU A 180 -5.18 7.39 21.92
CA LEU A 180 -5.67 6.59 20.80
C LEU A 180 -4.73 6.78 19.60
N GLU A 181 -4.20 5.69 19.06
CA GLU A 181 -3.51 5.71 17.77
C GLU A 181 -4.50 5.36 16.66
N ILE A 182 -4.96 6.37 15.94
CA ILE A 182 -5.97 6.23 14.88
C ILE A 182 -5.27 6.06 13.51
N GLU A 183 -5.66 5.05 12.75
CA GLU A 183 -5.19 4.75 11.39
C GLU A 183 -5.54 5.91 10.44
N ASN A 184 -4.50 6.60 9.95
CA ASN A 184 -4.65 7.78 9.10
C ASN A 184 -5.06 7.48 7.64
N LYS A 185 -5.19 6.19 7.27
CA LYS A 185 -5.54 5.76 5.90
C LYS A 185 -7.05 5.81 5.63
N MET A 186 -7.89 5.78 6.66
CA MET A 186 -9.34 5.71 6.50
C MET A 186 -9.99 7.07 6.22
N PHE A 187 -9.40 8.15 6.73
CA PHE A 187 -9.94 9.51 6.61
C PHE A 187 -8.94 10.45 5.92
N THR A 188 -8.32 9.98 4.83
CA THR A 188 -7.34 10.80 4.07
C THR A 188 -7.94 12.02 3.39
N HIS A 189 -9.26 12.05 3.24
CA HIS A 189 -10.02 13.21 2.76
C HIS A 189 -10.42 14.16 3.90
N ARG A 190 -10.11 13.86 5.17
CA ARG A 190 -10.46 14.69 6.33
C ARG A 190 -9.23 15.44 6.86
N PRO A 191 -8.85 16.59 6.27
CA PRO A 191 -7.67 17.35 6.71
C PRO A 191 -7.76 17.80 8.17
N ASP A 192 -8.96 18.07 8.65
CA ASP A 192 -9.25 18.49 10.02
C ASP A 192 -8.92 17.41 11.05
N CYS A 193 -9.13 16.14 10.70
CA CYS A 193 -8.86 15.00 11.57
C CYS A 193 -7.37 14.67 11.71
N PHE A 194 -6.46 15.47 11.14
CA PHE A 194 -5.01 15.38 11.38
C PHE A 194 -4.53 16.30 12.53
N GLY A 195 -5.48 16.88 13.28
CA GLY A 195 -5.27 17.65 14.51
C GLY A 195 -6.26 17.27 15.61
N GLN A 196 -5.91 17.50 16.87
CA GLN A 196 -6.74 17.15 18.03
C GLN A 196 -8.13 17.80 17.97
N LEU A 197 -8.22 19.03 17.45
CA LEU A 197 -9.48 19.77 17.35
C LEU A 197 -10.51 19.09 16.43
N GLY A 198 -10.07 18.60 15.26
CA GLY A 198 -10.94 17.87 14.35
C GLY A 198 -11.41 16.55 14.96
N VAL A 199 -10.51 15.81 15.60
CA VAL A 199 -10.88 14.55 16.26
C VAL A 199 -11.83 14.78 17.44
N ALA A 200 -11.64 15.83 18.24
CA ALA A 200 -12.56 16.19 19.32
C ALA A 200 -13.97 16.48 18.81
N ARG A 201 -14.07 17.21 17.70
CA ARG A 201 -15.33 17.49 17.02
C ARG A 201 -16.02 16.21 16.56
N GLU A 202 -15.25 15.30 15.96
CA GLU A 202 -15.78 14.02 15.50
C GLU A 202 -16.26 13.13 16.64
N ILE A 203 -15.50 13.04 17.74
CA ILE A 203 -15.92 12.32 18.93
C ILE A 203 -17.24 12.91 19.47
N ALA A 204 -17.36 14.23 19.58
CA ALA A 204 -18.61 14.85 19.99
C ALA A 204 -19.79 14.48 19.05
N GLY A 205 -19.59 14.57 17.74
CA GLY A 205 -20.58 14.18 16.73
C GLY A 205 -21.07 12.74 16.85
N ILE A 206 -20.14 11.79 17.03
CA ILE A 206 -20.41 10.35 17.19
C ILE A 206 -21.27 10.05 18.44
N PHE A 207 -21.07 10.84 19.50
CA PHE A 207 -21.87 10.77 20.73
C PHE A 207 -23.10 11.67 20.72
N HIS A 208 -23.41 12.26 19.56
CA HIS A 208 -24.56 13.13 19.34
C HIS A 208 -24.57 14.34 20.29
N GLN A 209 -23.38 14.85 20.63
CA GLN A 209 -23.18 16.07 21.41
C GLN A 209 -22.70 17.19 20.49
N GLN A 210 -23.17 18.41 20.74
CA GLN A 210 -22.76 19.56 19.95
C GLN A 210 -21.36 19.99 20.35
N PHE A 211 -20.42 19.92 19.40
CA PHE A 211 -19.10 20.51 19.56
C PHE A 211 -19.13 22.03 19.34
N ASN A 212 -18.30 22.75 20.08
CA ASN A 212 -18.09 24.17 19.89
C ASN A 212 -16.58 24.45 19.88
N SER A 213 -16.05 24.87 18.73
CA SER A 213 -14.66 25.30 18.60
C SER A 213 -14.35 26.36 19.66
N PRO A 214 -13.10 26.38 20.17
CA PRO A 214 -12.62 27.50 20.97
C PRO A 214 -12.79 28.84 20.25
N ASP A 215 -13.14 29.89 21.00
CA ASP A 215 -13.41 31.23 20.44
C ASP A 215 -12.24 31.76 19.59
N TRP A 216 -11.00 31.49 20.02
CA TRP A 216 -9.80 31.93 19.30
C TRP A 216 -9.70 31.35 17.88
N TYR A 217 -10.30 30.18 17.62
CA TYR A 217 -10.20 29.48 16.34
C TYR A 217 -11.19 30.01 15.30
N ASN A 218 -12.37 30.45 15.75
CA ASN A 218 -13.44 30.94 14.88
C ASN A 218 -13.52 32.47 14.79
N ALA A 219 -12.79 33.21 15.63
CA ALA A 219 -12.80 34.67 15.62
C ALA A 219 -12.00 35.27 14.45
N ILE A 220 -12.43 36.45 14.01
CA ILE A 220 -11.61 37.31 13.14
C ILE A 220 -10.44 37.82 13.97
N GLN A 221 -9.22 37.63 13.48
CA GLN A 221 -8.01 37.99 14.20
C GLN A 221 -7.51 39.38 13.80
N GLU A 222 -7.00 40.12 14.77
CA GLU A 222 -6.30 41.37 14.58
C GLU A 222 -4.81 41.21 14.86
N PHE A 223 -3.96 41.81 14.03
CA PHE A 223 -2.51 41.80 14.16
C PHE A 223 -1.99 43.20 14.48
N ALA A 224 -0.90 43.29 15.24
CA ALA A 224 -0.30 44.59 15.51
C ALA A 224 0.26 45.21 14.23
N ASP A 225 0.18 46.53 14.12
CA ASP A 225 0.81 47.31 13.05
C ASP A 225 2.14 47.85 13.58
N SER A 226 3.25 47.23 13.19
CA SER A 226 4.59 47.43 13.76
C SER A 226 5.62 47.26 12.66
N ASP A 227 6.53 48.20 12.45
CA ASP A 227 7.58 48.12 11.42
C ASP A 227 8.99 48.15 12.05
N SER A 228 9.15 47.52 13.22
CA SER A 228 10.41 47.58 13.97
C SER A 228 11.48 46.61 13.46
N LEU A 229 11.11 45.58 12.71
CA LEU A 229 12.02 44.74 11.92
C LEU A 229 11.58 44.79 10.45
N GLU A 230 12.52 45.08 9.56
CA GLU A 230 12.28 45.09 8.11
C GLU A 230 12.11 43.66 7.62
N LEU A 231 11.03 43.35 6.91
CA LEU A 231 10.81 42.03 6.33
C LEU A 231 10.11 42.18 4.97
N GLU A 232 10.76 41.72 3.91
CA GLU A 232 10.18 41.67 2.57
C GLU A 232 9.64 40.27 2.27
N VAL A 233 8.42 40.19 1.73
CA VAL A 233 7.76 38.91 1.44
C VAL A 233 7.30 38.81 -0.01
N PHE A 234 7.65 37.70 -0.64
CA PHE A 234 7.26 37.40 -2.03
C PHE A 234 6.59 36.03 -2.17
N ASN A 235 5.77 35.90 -3.21
CA ASN A 235 5.21 34.63 -3.65
C ASN A 235 5.19 34.64 -5.18
N GLU A 236 6.08 33.86 -5.78
CA GLU A 236 6.19 33.68 -7.23
C GLU A 236 5.51 32.38 -7.68
N ALA A 237 5.03 31.56 -6.75
CA ALA A 237 4.36 30.28 -7.00
C ALA A 237 2.86 30.33 -6.63
N ASN A 238 2.18 31.44 -6.97
CA ASN A 238 0.82 31.77 -6.50
C ASN A 238 -0.24 30.68 -6.70
N GLU A 239 -0.14 29.88 -7.77
CA GLU A 239 -1.06 28.77 -8.03
C GLU A 239 -0.82 27.55 -7.12
N LEU A 240 0.42 27.35 -6.70
CA LEU A 240 0.86 26.21 -5.89
C LEU A 240 1.05 26.55 -4.41
N ALA A 241 1.10 27.84 -4.08
CA ALA A 241 1.15 28.37 -2.73
C ALA A 241 0.03 29.42 -2.59
N SER A 242 -1.18 28.94 -2.35
CA SER A 242 -2.40 29.77 -2.42
C SER A 242 -2.45 30.88 -1.36
N ALA A 243 -1.74 30.67 -0.26
CA ALA A 243 -1.59 31.60 0.84
C ALA A 243 -0.22 31.44 1.51
N PHE A 244 0.46 32.57 1.75
CA PHE A 244 1.72 32.61 2.49
C PHE A 244 1.69 33.81 3.43
N SER A 245 1.61 33.54 4.73
CA SER A 245 1.59 34.55 5.80
C SER A 245 2.82 34.42 6.68
N VAL A 246 3.44 35.56 6.99
CA VAL A 246 4.57 35.62 7.91
C VAL A 246 4.50 36.83 8.84
N VAL A 247 5.07 36.67 10.03
CA VAL A 247 5.20 37.72 11.05
C VAL A 247 6.57 37.64 11.71
N ALA A 248 7.28 38.77 11.81
CA ALA A 248 8.52 38.88 12.57
C ALA A 248 8.22 39.15 14.06
N ILE A 249 8.93 38.44 14.94
CA ILE A 249 8.89 38.60 16.40
C ILE A 249 10.31 38.93 16.86
N LYS A 250 10.46 39.97 17.67
CA LYS A 250 11.75 40.37 18.25
C LYS A 250 11.85 40.01 19.73
N ASN A 251 13.08 39.95 20.23
CA ASN A 251 13.39 39.71 21.64
C ASN A 251 12.79 38.40 22.18
N VAL A 252 12.85 37.33 21.38
CA VAL A 252 12.55 35.98 21.89
C VAL A 252 13.73 35.45 22.70
N ASP A 253 13.43 34.55 23.64
CA ASP A 253 14.45 33.84 24.40
C ASP A 253 14.31 32.35 24.18
N ILE A 254 15.40 31.69 23.78
CA ILE A 254 15.40 30.28 23.40
C ILE A 254 15.79 29.44 24.61
N HIS A 255 14.90 28.54 24.99
CA HIS A 255 15.09 27.68 26.15
C HIS A 255 14.27 26.39 25.98
N PRO A 256 14.50 25.36 26.81
CA PRO A 256 13.60 24.21 26.88
C PRO A 256 12.15 24.65 27.11
N SER A 257 11.20 24.00 26.46
CA SER A 257 9.78 24.30 26.60
C SER A 257 9.29 24.12 28.04
N PRO A 258 8.24 24.84 28.46
CA PRO A 258 7.58 24.54 29.72
C PRO A 258 7.20 23.06 29.84
N LEU A 259 7.34 22.48 31.03
CA LEU A 259 7.10 21.04 31.24
C LEU A 259 5.70 20.58 30.81
N TRP A 260 4.66 21.39 31.03
CA TRP A 260 3.31 21.08 30.56
C TRP A 260 3.24 20.90 29.03
N LEU A 261 3.99 21.71 28.27
CA LEU A 261 4.00 21.67 26.81
C LEU A 261 4.76 20.43 26.31
N GLN A 262 5.87 20.10 26.98
CA GLN A 262 6.63 18.88 26.69
C GLN A 262 5.76 17.63 26.86
N CYS A 263 5.07 17.51 27.99
CA CYS A 263 4.17 16.39 28.28
C CYS A 263 3.02 16.29 27.28
N GLN A 264 2.38 17.41 26.91
CA GLN A 264 1.31 17.40 25.91
C GLN A 264 1.81 17.02 24.52
N LEU A 265 2.98 17.48 24.10
CA LEU A 265 3.60 17.06 22.84
C LEU A 265 3.83 15.55 22.81
N VAL A 266 4.37 14.98 23.88
CA VAL A 266 4.58 13.52 24.01
C VAL A 266 3.27 12.76 23.90
N ALA A 267 2.20 13.23 24.56
CA ALA A 267 0.88 12.62 24.47
C ALA A 267 0.29 12.66 23.04
N MET A 268 0.64 13.69 22.26
CA MET A 268 0.27 13.81 20.84
C MET A 268 1.24 13.08 19.88
N GLY A 269 2.28 12.42 20.40
CA GLY A 269 3.29 11.69 19.62
C GLY A 269 4.45 12.54 19.10
N GLY A 270 4.54 13.80 19.51
CA GLY A 270 5.65 14.70 19.22
C GLY A 270 6.86 14.47 20.12
N LYS A 271 7.99 15.07 19.75
CA LYS A 271 9.23 15.09 20.54
C LYS A 271 9.58 16.54 20.87
N PRO A 272 9.71 16.90 22.16
CA PRO A 272 10.11 18.25 22.55
C PRO A 272 11.54 18.59 22.12
N ILE A 273 11.75 19.84 21.71
CA ILE A 273 13.02 20.37 21.18
C ILE A 273 13.36 21.69 21.90
N ASN A 274 12.61 22.75 21.64
CA ASN A 274 12.74 24.05 22.28
C ASN A 274 11.41 24.81 22.23
N ASN A 275 11.25 25.84 23.04
CA ASN A 275 10.00 26.60 23.19
C ASN A 275 9.39 27.11 21.88
N ILE A 276 10.19 27.43 20.86
CA ILE A 276 9.69 27.95 19.57
C ILE A 276 9.22 26.80 18.67
N VAL A 277 10.08 25.79 18.48
CA VAL A 277 9.76 24.61 17.64
C VAL A 277 8.63 23.79 18.25
N ASP A 278 8.57 23.73 19.57
CA ASP A 278 7.52 23.02 20.28
C ASP A 278 6.19 23.76 20.20
N ALA A 279 6.19 25.10 20.18
CA ALA A 279 4.99 25.88 19.93
C ALA A 279 4.45 25.65 18.50
N THR A 280 5.30 25.64 17.48
CA THR A 280 4.87 25.35 16.10
C THR A 280 4.32 23.94 15.96
N ASN A 281 5.00 22.94 16.55
CA ASN A 281 4.56 21.55 16.57
C ASN A 281 3.24 21.38 17.33
N TYR A 282 3.10 22.02 18.50
CA TYR A 282 1.90 21.94 19.31
C TYR A 282 0.68 22.49 18.57
N VAL A 283 0.81 23.68 17.96
CA VAL A 283 -0.27 24.28 17.17
C VAL A 283 -0.62 23.40 15.96
N MET A 284 0.38 22.80 15.31
CA MET A 284 0.17 21.84 14.21
C MET A 284 -0.57 20.58 14.69
N PHE A 285 -0.18 19.97 15.80
CA PHE A 285 -0.84 18.79 16.34
C PHE A 285 -2.26 19.10 16.85
N MET A 286 -2.49 20.32 17.33
CA MET A 286 -3.81 20.75 17.79
C MET A 286 -4.77 21.03 16.62
N THR A 287 -4.30 21.68 15.55
CA THR A 287 -5.17 22.24 14.51
C THR A 287 -5.07 21.55 13.15
N ALA A 288 -4.08 20.68 12.96
CA ALA A 288 -3.66 20.12 11.67
C ALA A 288 -2.95 21.09 10.71
N GLN A 289 -2.80 22.38 11.03
CA GLN A 289 -2.09 23.35 10.19
C GLN A 289 -0.60 23.40 10.54
N PRO A 290 0.29 22.98 9.64
CA PRO A 290 1.72 23.13 9.87
C PRO A 290 2.13 24.60 9.90
N THR A 291 3.06 24.92 10.77
CA THR A 291 3.70 26.23 10.90
C THR A 291 5.21 26.04 10.99
N HIS A 292 5.98 27.10 10.71
CA HIS A 292 7.43 27.06 10.82
C HIS A 292 7.97 28.36 11.44
N ALA A 293 9.19 28.29 11.95
CA ALA A 293 9.89 29.44 12.50
C ALA A 293 11.31 29.49 11.92
N TYR A 294 11.68 30.65 11.39
CA TYR A 294 13.02 30.94 10.89
C TYR A 294 13.75 31.86 11.85
N ASP A 295 15.06 31.71 11.97
CA ASP A 295 15.91 32.72 12.59
C ASP A 295 15.96 33.96 11.68
N TYR A 296 15.38 35.07 12.13
CA TYR A 296 15.30 36.31 11.35
C TYR A 296 16.69 36.87 11.03
N ASP A 297 17.63 36.73 11.96
CA ASP A 297 18.98 37.29 11.84
C ASP A 297 19.84 36.49 10.83
N LYS A 298 19.42 35.26 10.50
CA LYS A 298 20.03 34.42 9.45
C LYS A 298 19.39 34.61 8.06
N LEU A 299 18.25 35.29 7.95
CA LEU A 299 17.59 35.54 6.66
C LEU A 299 18.34 36.58 5.84
N ARG A 300 18.86 36.16 4.69
CA ARG A 300 19.72 37.03 3.86
C ARG A 300 18.87 38.09 3.15
N GLY A 301 19.20 39.36 3.42
CA GLY A 301 18.46 40.53 2.94
C GLY A 301 17.08 40.69 3.58
N HIS A 302 16.81 40.04 4.72
CA HIS A 302 15.51 40.07 5.43
C HIS A 302 14.32 39.84 4.49
N LYS A 303 14.51 38.92 3.54
CA LYS A 303 13.52 38.57 2.53
C LYS A 303 13.17 37.10 2.66
N LEU A 304 11.89 36.79 2.55
CA LEU A 304 11.38 35.43 2.67
C LEU A 304 10.23 35.22 1.69
N GLY A 305 10.24 34.12 0.95
CA GLY A 305 9.15 33.86 0.03
C GLY A 305 9.17 32.49 -0.61
N VAL A 306 8.15 32.26 -1.41
CA VAL A 306 7.92 30.99 -2.11
C VAL A 306 8.17 31.16 -3.59
N ARG A 307 8.90 30.23 -4.19
CA ARG A 307 9.07 30.11 -5.65
C ARG A 307 9.25 28.65 -6.08
N MET A 308 9.34 28.41 -7.38
CA MET A 308 9.81 27.14 -7.91
C MET A 308 11.34 27.07 -7.84
N ALA A 309 11.88 25.87 -7.63
CA ALA A 309 13.31 25.62 -7.68
C ALA A 309 13.86 25.80 -9.10
N HIS A 310 15.15 26.07 -9.20
CA HIS A 310 15.87 25.94 -10.45
C HIS A 310 16.40 24.51 -10.62
N ASP A 311 16.50 24.02 -11.86
CA ASP A 311 16.99 22.66 -12.10
C ASP A 311 18.45 22.51 -11.66
N GLY A 312 18.74 21.52 -10.82
CA GLY A 312 20.04 21.29 -10.21
C GLY A 312 20.35 22.17 -8.99
N GLU A 313 19.40 22.98 -8.51
CA GLU A 313 19.51 23.71 -7.25
C GLU A 313 19.66 22.74 -6.08
N LYS A 314 20.36 23.13 -5.01
CA LYS A 314 20.65 22.26 -3.87
C LYS A 314 20.16 22.87 -2.57
N VAL A 315 19.70 22.03 -1.66
CA VAL A 315 19.29 22.44 -0.31
C VAL A 315 19.74 21.41 0.73
N GLY A 316 20.37 21.90 1.80
CA GLY A 316 20.64 21.14 3.02
C GLY A 316 19.46 21.25 3.97
N LEU A 317 18.83 20.13 4.32
CA LEU A 317 17.65 20.10 5.19
C LEU A 317 18.00 19.70 6.62
N LEU A 318 17.09 19.99 7.57
CA LEU A 318 17.23 19.71 9.01
C LEU A 318 17.49 18.23 9.36
N ASN A 319 17.27 17.30 8.42
CA ASN A 319 17.64 15.90 8.58
C ASN A 319 19.13 15.59 8.32
N GLY A 320 19.94 16.62 8.05
CA GLY A 320 21.38 16.52 7.79
C GLY A 320 21.74 16.01 6.38
N LYS A 321 20.77 15.94 5.46
CA LYS A 321 20.99 15.51 4.06
C LYS A 321 20.87 16.69 3.09
N GLU A 322 21.66 16.62 2.03
CA GLU A 322 21.57 17.53 0.88
C GLU A 322 20.73 16.88 -0.24
N TYR A 323 19.85 17.66 -0.84
CA TYR A 323 18.99 17.24 -1.94
C TYR A 323 19.22 18.10 -3.18
N GLU A 324 19.27 17.46 -4.34
CA GLU A 324 19.29 18.12 -5.65
C GLU A 324 17.86 18.25 -6.16
N LEU A 325 17.46 19.46 -6.50
CA LEU A 325 16.09 19.86 -6.80
C LEU A 325 15.85 19.94 -8.31
N THR A 326 14.59 19.80 -8.71
CA THR A 326 14.15 20.01 -10.10
C THR A 326 13.20 21.20 -10.18
N SER A 327 12.94 21.70 -11.39
CA SER A 327 11.99 22.81 -11.62
C SER A 327 10.54 22.55 -11.19
N ASP A 328 10.22 21.32 -10.77
CA ASP A 328 8.91 20.93 -10.25
C ASP A 328 8.80 21.07 -8.72
N ASP A 329 9.89 21.42 -8.03
CA ASP A 329 9.93 21.54 -6.58
C ASP A 329 9.56 22.95 -6.12
N ILE A 330 8.69 23.02 -5.11
CA ILE A 330 8.33 24.28 -4.44
C ILE A 330 9.32 24.50 -3.29
N VAL A 331 9.93 25.68 -3.24
CA VAL A 331 10.97 26.01 -2.27
C VAL A 331 10.63 27.28 -1.50
N ILE A 332 11.13 27.34 -0.27
CA ILE A 332 11.25 28.59 0.47
C ILE A 332 12.62 29.17 0.18
N ALA A 333 12.67 30.44 -0.19
CA ALA A 333 13.90 31.14 -0.56
C ALA A 333 14.00 32.52 0.10
N ASP A 334 15.24 32.94 0.31
CA ASP A 334 15.60 34.30 0.70
C ASP A 334 16.21 35.08 -0.48
N SER A 335 16.92 36.18 -0.22
CA SER A 335 17.53 37.00 -1.28
C SER A 335 18.66 36.30 -2.04
N GLU A 336 19.28 35.26 -1.47
CA GLU A 336 20.48 34.63 -2.03
C GLU A 336 20.25 33.19 -2.50
N GLY A 337 19.26 32.47 -1.97
CA GLY A 337 19.01 31.09 -2.42
C GLY A 337 17.90 30.35 -1.66
N VAL A 338 17.83 29.05 -1.91
CA VAL A 338 16.88 28.15 -1.23
C VAL A 338 17.31 27.90 0.20
N ILE A 339 16.34 28.00 1.11
CA ILE A 339 16.51 27.78 2.55
C ILE A 339 15.56 26.70 3.08
N GLY A 340 14.81 26.00 2.21
CA GLY A 340 13.96 24.88 2.62
C GLY A 340 13.07 24.35 1.49
N LEU A 341 12.56 23.14 1.67
CA LEU A 341 11.49 22.58 0.83
C LEU A 341 10.14 22.99 1.41
N ALA A 342 9.38 23.78 0.64
CA ALA A 342 8.12 24.35 1.09
C ALA A 342 7.14 23.26 1.53
N GLY A 343 6.53 23.43 2.70
CA GLY A 343 5.57 22.48 3.28
C GLY A 343 6.11 21.08 3.59
N ILE A 344 7.42 20.83 3.45
CA ILE A 344 8.04 19.52 3.69
C ILE A 344 9.02 19.62 4.86
N MET A 345 10.07 20.42 4.74
CA MET A 345 11.13 20.52 5.74
C MET A 345 11.94 21.82 5.54
N GLY A 346 12.23 22.50 6.65
CA GLY A 346 13.13 23.66 6.65
C GLY A 346 14.58 23.29 6.35
N GLY A 347 15.38 24.28 5.96
CA GLY A 347 16.82 24.16 5.77
C GLY A 347 17.60 24.42 7.05
N VAL A 348 18.86 24.00 7.07
CA VAL A 348 19.76 24.17 8.23
C VAL A 348 20.19 25.64 8.39
N ASP A 349 20.32 26.38 7.30
CA ASP A 349 20.91 27.72 7.30
C ASP A 349 20.08 28.78 8.05
N THR A 350 18.78 28.53 8.23
CA THR A 350 17.82 29.44 8.88
C THR A 350 17.17 28.83 10.12
N GLU A 351 17.75 27.75 10.65
CA GLU A 351 17.28 27.06 11.85
C GLU A 351 17.35 27.96 13.10
N VAL A 352 16.34 27.88 13.96
CA VAL A 352 16.33 28.51 15.29
C VAL A 352 17.31 27.79 16.21
N SER A 353 18.31 28.51 16.71
CA SER A 353 19.35 27.99 17.62
C SER A 353 19.31 28.69 18.99
N ALA A 354 20.13 28.26 19.94
CA ALA A 354 20.19 28.86 21.28
C ALA A 354 20.55 30.37 21.26
N GLU A 355 21.22 30.82 20.20
CA GLU A 355 21.62 32.21 20.00
C GLU A 355 20.54 33.10 19.37
N THR A 356 19.47 32.53 18.84
CA THR A 356 18.42 33.27 18.13
C THR A 356 17.74 34.28 19.05
N LYS A 357 17.55 35.52 18.57
CA LYS A 357 16.87 36.61 19.31
C LYS A 357 15.66 37.17 18.58
N ASN A 358 15.63 37.04 17.26
CA ASN A 358 14.53 37.46 16.42
C ASN A 358 14.12 36.28 15.53
N ILE A 359 12.82 36.08 15.35
CA ILE A 359 12.28 34.99 14.52
C ILE A 359 11.27 35.50 13.51
N VAL A 360 11.07 34.75 12.44
CA VAL A 360 9.93 34.89 11.52
C VAL A 360 9.06 33.65 11.63
N LEU A 361 7.81 33.84 12.02
CA LEU A 361 6.80 32.78 12.01
C LEU A 361 6.15 32.68 10.64
N GLU A 362 6.06 31.47 10.10
CA GLU A 362 5.40 31.15 8.84
C GLU A 362 4.14 30.32 9.10
N CYS A 363 3.05 30.71 8.44
CA CYS A 363 1.87 29.89 8.27
C CYS A 363 1.40 30.00 6.81
N ALA A 364 1.37 28.87 6.11
CA ALA A 364 1.20 28.84 4.66
C ALA A 364 0.24 27.72 4.20
N ASN A 365 -0.18 27.81 2.95
CA ASN A 365 -0.97 26.81 2.26
C ASN A 365 -0.35 26.46 0.91
N PHE A 366 -0.16 25.16 0.66
CA PHE A 366 0.50 24.64 -0.52
C PHE A 366 -0.39 23.60 -1.23
N ASP A 367 -0.20 23.46 -2.55
CA ASP A 367 -0.89 22.46 -3.35
C ASP A 367 -0.51 21.04 -2.92
N MET A 368 -1.53 20.27 -2.53
CA MET A 368 -1.39 18.90 -2.06
C MET A 368 -0.69 17.99 -3.09
N TYR A 369 -1.01 18.14 -4.39
CA TYR A 369 -0.50 17.24 -5.42
C TYR A 369 0.97 17.51 -5.75
N ALA A 370 1.37 18.79 -5.80
CA ALA A 370 2.74 19.21 -6.02
C ALA A 370 3.65 18.72 -4.88
N LEU A 371 3.27 18.97 -3.63
CA LEU A 371 4.04 18.50 -2.47
C LEU A 371 4.20 16.98 -2.45
N ARG A 372 3.13 16.24 -2.77
CA ARG A 372 3.19 14.77 -2.83
C ARG A 372 4.17 14.28 -3.90
N ARG A 373 4.24 14.92 -5.07
CA ARG A 373 5.21 14.57 -6.12
C ARG A 373 6.64 14.83 -5.66
N THR A 374 6.92 15.99 -5.07
CA THR A 374 8.23 16.35 -4.52
C THR A 374 8.67 15.38 -3.42
N ALA A 375 7.78 15.05 -2.49
CA ALA A 375 8.05 14.09 -1.43
C ALA A 375 8.38 12.70 -1.95
N MET A 376 7.62 12.19 -2.93
CA MET A 376 7.88 10.88 -3.55
C MET A 376 9.19 10.85 -4.33
N ARG A 377 9.55 11.95 -5.00
CA ARG A 377 10.81 12.08 -5.74
C ARG A 377 12.01 11.99 -4.80
N HIS A 378 11.96 12.72 -3.69
CA HIS A 378 13.08 12.83 -2.74
C HIS A 378 13.05 11.79 -1.61
N GLY A 379 11.95 11.03 -1.48
CA GLY A 379 11.77 10.05 -0.42
C GLY A 379 11.68 10.66 0.98
N ILE A 380 11.08 11.85 1.10
CA ILE A 380 10.98 12.60 2.36
C ILE A 380 9.53 12.53 2.88
N PHE A 381 9.36 12.14 4.14
CA PHE A 381 8.07 12.08 4.81
C PHE A 381 8.16 12.76 6.18
N THR A 382 7.39 13.82 6.39
CA THR A 382 7.37 14.61 7.63
C THR A 382 5.93 14.79 8.15
N ASP A 383 5.80 15.20 9.41
CA ASP A 383 4.50 15.53 10.02
C ASP A 383 3.78 16.68 9.30
N ALA A 384 4.53 17.70 8.87
CA ALA A 384 4.00 18.83 8.10
C ALA A 384 3.44 18.36 6.75
N LEU A 385 4.25 17.62 5.99
CA LEU A 385 3.85 17.09 4.69
C LEU A 385 2.62 16.16 4.81
N THR A 386 2.55 15.35 5.87
CA THR A 386 1.41 14.45 6.10
C THR A 386 0.09 15.20 6.16
N ARG A 387 0.09 16.41 6.75
CA ARG A 387 -1.07 17.30 6.88
C ARG A 387 -1.35 18.11 5.63
N PHE A 388 -0.31 18.69 5.00
CA PHE A 388 -0.49 19.41 3.74
C PHE A 388 -0.99 18.49 2.62
N ASN A 389 -0.61 17.20 2.64
CA ASN A 389 -1.10 16.18 1.72
C ASN A 389 -2.59 15.80 1.93
N LYS A 390 -3.35 16.57 2.70
CA LYS A 390 -4.80 16.39 2.94
C LYS A 390 -5.63 17.59 2.48
N GLY A 391 -4.99 18.65 1.99
CA GLY A 391 -5.67 19.87 1.57
C GLY A 391 -6.09 20.75 2.75
N GLN A 392 -5.12 21.26 3.52
CA GLN A 392 -5.44 22.20 4.61
C GLN A 392 -6.15 23.45 4.09
N SER A 393 -6.94 24.10 4.94
CA SER A 393 -7.71 25.29 4.54
C SER A 393 -6.90 26.58 4.70
N PRO A 394 -6.80 27.44 3.67
CA PRO A 394 -6.16 28.75 3.81
C PRO A 394 -6.84 29.67 4.85
N ALA A 395 -8.11 29.44 5.17
CA ALA A 395 -8.86 30.23 6.15
C ALA A 395 -8.39 30.01 7.59
N GLN A 396 -7.65 28.92 7.84
CA GLN A 396 -7.13 28.58 9.16
C GLN A 396 -5.86 29.38 9.54
N ILE A 397 -5.22 30.03 8.56
CA ILE A 397 -3.91 30.66 8.72
C ILE A 397 -3.92 31.76 9.80
N ASP A 398 -4.89 32.67 9.74
CA ASP A 398 -4.97 33.82 10.66
C ASP A 398 -5.15 33.39 12.13
N PRO A 399 -6.15 32.57 12.50
CA PRO A 399 -6.32 32.11 13.90
C PRO A 399 -5.12 31.29 14.40
N VAL A 400 -4.55 30.44 13.55
CA VAL A 400 -3.36 29.64 13.90
C VAL A 400 -2.16 30.52 14.17
N LEU A 401 -1.86 31.46 13.27
CA LEU A 401 -0.72 32.35 13.41
C LEU A 401 -0.88 33.27 14.61
N LYS A 402 -2.08 33.80 14.86
CA LYS A 402 -2.36 34.64 16.03
C LYS A 402 -2.16 33.89 17.34
N TRP A 403 -2.62 32.64 17.41
CA TRP A 403 -2.43 31.80 18.59
C TRP A 403 -0.95 31.49 18.83
N LEU A 404 -0.22 31.15 17.77
CA LEU A 404 1.22 30.88 17.83
C LEU A 404 2.03 32.09 18.33
N ILE A 405 1.71 33.31 17.88
CA ILE A 405 2.33 34.55 18.37
C ILE A 405 2.20 34.67 19.90
N GLY A 406 1.06 34.26 20.47
CA GLY A 406 0.84 34.28 21.91
C GLY A 406 1.65 33.24 22.70
N MET A 407 2.20 32.22 22.03
CA MET A 407 2.95 31.12 22.67
C MET A 407 4.47 31.32 22.64
N VAL A 408 5.00 31.99 21.63
CA VAL A 408 6.46 32.09 21.40
C VAL A 408 7.17 33.14 22.25
N GLY A 409 6.42 33.98 22.97
CA GLY A 409 6.97 35.12 23.70
C GLY A 409 7.47 36.25 22.79
N GLY A 410 8.21 37.20 23.34
CA GLY A 410 8.73 38.36 22.61
C GLY A 410 7.66 39.38 22.20
N GLU A 411 8.00 40.24 21.24
CA GLU A 411 7.13 41.33 20.75
C GLU A 411 6.95 41.25 19.23
N GLN A 412 5.71 41.41 18.76
CA GLN A 412 5.43 41.48 17.32
C GLN A 412 6.13 42.70 16.70
N ALA A 413 6.98 42.44 15.71
CA ALA A 413 7.92 43.40 15.16
C ALA A 413 7.66 43.79 13.69
N SER A 414 6.78 43.07 12.99
CA SER A 414 6.25 43.39 11.65
C SER A 414 4.71 43.36 11.66
N PRO A 415 3.99 43.95 10.69
CA PRO A 415 2.61 43.56 10.43
C PRO A 415 2.56 42.09 9.97
N MET A 416 1.36 41.50 9.93
CA MET A 416 1.18 40.23 9.20
C MET A 416 1.29 40.51 7.71
N LEU A 417 2.39 40.05 7.12
CA LEU A 417 2.63 40.14 5.69
C LEU A 417 2.00 38.94 5.02
N PHE A 418 1.13 39.19 4.06
CA PHE A 418 0.29 38.16 3.44
C PHE A 418 0.26 38.30 1.92
N LYS A 419 0.39 37.17 1.22
CA LYS A 419 0.14 37.06 -0.23
C LYS A 419 -0.94 36.01 -0.45
N ASN A 420 -2.11 36.44 -0.94
CA ASN A 420 -3.28 35.59 -1.14
C ASN A 420 -3.72 35.59 -2.60
N HIS A 421 -3.88 34.40 -3.16
CA HIS A 421 -4.49 34.21 -4.48
C HIS A 421 -5.70 33.27 -4.42
N SER A 422 -6.15 32.90 -3.22
CA SER A 422 -7.25 31.96 -3.03
C SER A 422 -8.62 32.65 -3.02
N SER A 423 -9.53 32.17 -3.86
CA SER A 423 -10.96 32.48 -3.81
C SER A 423 -11.67 31.85 -2.60
N LEU A 424 -11.00 30.98 -1.84
CA LEU A 424 -11.55 30.24 -0.69
C LEU A 424 -11.79 31.11 0.57
N ARG A 425 -11.57 32.43 0.50
CA ARG A 425 -11.91 33.39 1.58
C ARG A 425 -13.33 34.00 1.47
N GLN A 426 -14.20 33.51 0.58
CA GLN A 426 -15.30 34.35 0.07
C GLN A 426 -16.72 34.14 0.62
N VAL A 427 -16.97 33.36 1.67
CA VAL A 427 -18.29 33.44 2.34
C VAL A 427 -18.12 33.68 3.84
N LEU A 428 -18.44 34.90 4.27
CA LEU A 428 -18.68 35.23 5.67
C LEU A 428 -20.17 35.02 5.96
N VAL A 429 -20.52 33.99 6.71
CA VAL A 429 -21.86 33.83 7.31
C VAL A 429 -21.71 34.08 8.81
N ASP A 430 -22.44 35.07 9.34
CA ASP A 430 -22.36 35.51 10.74
C ASP A 430 -20.93 35.83 11.22
N GLY A 431 -20.07 36.33 10.32
CA GLY A 431 -18.68 36.69 10.63
C GLY A 431 -17.69 35.51 10.64
N LYS A 432 -18.09 34.32 10.17
CA LYS A 432 -17.25 33.11 10.07
C LYS A 432 -17.05 32.69 8.61
N HIS A 433 -15.90 32.10 8.27
CA HIS A 433 -15.60 31.62 6.92
C HIS A 433 -16.29 30.27 6.63
N TRP A 434 -17.00 30.17 5.50
CA TRP A 434 -17.69 28.95 5.03
C TRP A 434 -17.47 28.72 3.53
N HIS A 435 -17.63 27.46 3.12
CA HIS A 435 -17.70 27.07 1.71
C HIS A 435 -19.17 26.93 1.29
N GLY A 436 -19.45 27.08 -0.01
CA GLY A 436 -20.79 27.30 -0.60
C GLY A 436 -21.93 26.40 -0.09
N GLY A 437 -23.17 26.85 -0.32
CA GLY A 437 -24.37 26.13 0.12
C GLY A 437 -24.75 24.98 -0.82
N LEU A 438 -24.88 23.77 -0.27
CA LEU A 438 -25.43 22.60 -0.96
C LEU A 438 -26.88 22.39 -0.52
N LEU A 439 -27.81 22.46 -1.48
CA LEU A 439 -29.19 22.06 -1.25
C LEU A 439 -29.28 20.54 -1.34
N ILE A 440 -29.64 19.89 -0.24
CA ILE A 440 -29.75 18.44 -0.13
C ILE A 440 -31.23 18.07 0.04
N PRO A 441 -31.88 17.56 -1.00
CA PRO A 441 -33.25 17.09 -0.89
C PRO A 441 -33.33 15.93 0.10
N LYS A 442 -34.33 15.90 0.98
CA LYS A 442 -34.49 14.81 1.95
C LYS A 442 -34.46 13.43 1.27
N ARG A 443 -35.23 13.30 0.18
CA ARG A 443 -35.31 12.07 -0.63
C ARG A 443 -33.95 11.59 -1.16
N PHE A 444 -33.02 12.51 -1.43
CA PHE A 444 -31.69 12.17 -1.93
C PHE A 444 -30.87 11.38 -0.90
N VAL A 445 -31.01 11.73 0.38
CA VAL A 445 -30.42 11.03 1.53
C VAL A 445 -31.08 9.67 1.70
N GLU A 446 -32.41 9.62 1.65
CA GLU A 446 -33.19 8.39 1.80
C GLU A 446 -32.85 7.33 0.74
N GLU A 447 -32.76 7.73 -0.53
CA GLU A 447 -32.48 6.82 -1.65
C GLU A 447 -31.08 6.19 -1.55
N ARG A 448 -30.14 6.84 -0.86
CA ARG A 448 -28.76 6.37 -0.68
C ARG A 448 -28.53 5.60 0.61
N LEU A 449 -29.10 6.06 1.73
CA LEU A 449 -28.94 5.41 3.04
C LEU A 449 -30.01 4.35 3.32
N GLY A 450 -31.13 4.38 2.60
CA GLY A 450 -32.26 3.46 2.80
C GLY A 450 -33.07 3.74 4.07
N VAL A 451 -32.91 4.93 4.67
CA VAL A 451 -33.59 5.36 5.90
C VAL A 451 -34.33 6.66 5.65
N ASP A 452 -35.59 6.72 6.07
CA ASP A 452 -36.42 7.94 6.08
C ASP A 452 -36.01 8.81 7.28
N PHE A 453 -35.07 9.74 7.06
CA PHE A 453 -34.66 10.71 8.07
C PHE A 453 -35.58 11.92 8.08
N ALA A 454 -35.97 12.40 9.25
CA ALA A 454 -36.60 13.71 9.37
C ALA A 454 -35.55 14.83 9.16
N GLU A 455 -35.96 15.98 8.61
CA GLU A 455 -35.05 17.10 8.30
C GLU A 455 -34.32 17.60 9.56
N ASN A 456 -35.00 17.59 10.71
CA ASN A 456 -34.43 17.96 12.01
C ASN A 456 -33.40 16.95 12.53
N GLU A 457 -33.48 15.67 12.14
CA GLU A 457 -32.47 14.66 12.49
C GLU A 457 -31.20 14.88 11.68
N ILE A 458 -31.34 15.15 10.38
CA ILE A 458 -30.22 15.51 9.49
C ILE A 458 -29.54 16.78 10.02
N GLU A 459 -30.33 17.81 10.32
CA GLU A 459 -29.87 19.07 10.89
C GLU A 459 -29.10 18.86 12.20
N ALA A 460 -29.63 18.06 13.13
CA ALA A 460 -28.99 17.80 14.41
C ALA A 460 -27.64 17.08 14.25
N LEU A 461 -27.57 16.06 13.40
CA LEU A 461 -26.32 15.33 13.15
C LEU A 461 -25.23 16.27 12.60
N LEU A 462 -25.56 17.06 11.58
CA LEU A 462 -24.62 17.96 10.93
C LEU A 462 -24.21 19.13 11.84
N LYS A 463 -25.14 19.69 12.62
CA LYS A 463 -24.83 20.76 13.59
C LYS A 463 -23.95 20.30 14.75
N ASN A 464 -24.00 19.01 15.11
CA ASN A 464 -23.11 18.47 16.15
C ASN A 464 -21.63 18.58 15.77
N VAL A 465 -21.34 18.54 14.47
CA VAL A 465 -20.01 18.75 13.89
C VAL A 465 -19.89 20.12 13.17
N GLU A 466 -20.62 21.12 13.68
CA GLU A 466 -20.51 22.54 13.30
C GLU A 466 -20.85 22.91 11.85
N PHE A 467 -21.55 22.06 11.08
CA PHE A 467 -22.12 22.55 9.82
C PHE A 467 -23.23 23.56 10.10
N ILE A 468 -23.34 24.58 9.25
CA ILE A 468 -24.53 25.44 9.22
C ILE A 468 -25.57 24.76 8.36
N VAL A 469 -26.77 24.62 8.93
CA VAL A 469 -27.91 24.01 8.25
C VAL A 469 -29.09 24.97 8.33
N ASP A 470 -29.63 25.28 7.16
CA ASP A 470 -30.81 26.10 6.95
C ASP A 470 -31.97 25.25 6.37
N ASP A 471 -33.19 25.72 6.58
CA ASP A 471 -34.39 25.12 5.98
C ASP A 471 -34.35 25.22 4.45
N GLY A 472 -34.31 24.06 3.77
CA GLY A 472 -34.28 23.96 2.32
C GLY A 472 -35.53 24.52 1.64
N ASN A 473 -36.67 24.56 2.34
CA ASN A 473 -37.92 25.09 1.80
C ASN A 473 -37.81 26.58 1.45
N LYS A 474 -36.91 27.33 2.11
CA LYS A 474 -36.59 28.72 1.76
C LYS A 474 -35.98 28.84 0.35
N TYR A 475 -35.46 27.74 -0.19
CA TYR A 475 -34.78 27.65 -1.48
C TYR A 475 -35.55 26.82 -2.52
N GLY A 476 -36.80 26.44 -2.23
CA GLY A 476 -37.73 25.88 -3.21
C GLY A 476 -37.86 24.34 -3.26
N GLU A 477 -37.22 23.61 -2.35
CA GLU A 477 -37.31 22.14 -2.27
C GLU A 477 -37.30 21.65 -0.80
N ALA A 478 -38.02 20.56 -0.50
CA ALA A 478 -38.01 19.96 0.83
C ALA A 478 -36.67 19.24 1.10
N GLY A 479 -36.01 19.61 2.20
CA GLY A 479 -34.65 19.18 2.51
C GLY A 479 -33.90 20.22 3.33
N VAL A 480 -32.57 20.17 3.27
CA VAL A 480 -31.70 21.05 4.04
C VAL A 480 -30.72 21.79 3.13
N MET A 481 -30.48 23.08 3.42
CA MET A 481 -29.37 23.83 2.83
C MET A 481 -28.18 23.75 3.78
N VAL A 482 -27.07 23.18 3.32
CA VAL A 482 -25.90 22.88 4.15
C VAL A 482 -24.70 23.72 3.70
N TYR A 483 -24.05 24.40 4.64
CA TYR A 483 -22.81 25.12 4.42
C TYR A 483 -21.68 24.44 5.20
N SER A 484 -20.61 24.10 4.48
CA SER A 484 -19.46 23.38 5.04
C SER A 484 -18.53 24.33 5.79
N PRO A 485 -18.06 23.99 7.00
CA PRO A 485 -17.10 24.80 7.73
C PRO A 485 -15.76 24.86 6.98
N PHE A 486 -14.99 25.93 7.19
CA PHE A 486 -13.80 26.20 6.37
C PHE A 486 -12.74 25.09 6.38
N TRP A 487 -12.65 24.29 7.45
CA TRP A 487 -11.69 23.18 7.60
C TRP A 487 -12.13 21.91 6.86
N ARG A 488 -13.38 21.83 6.40
CA ARG A 488 -13.93 20.72 5.61
C ARG A 488 -13.84 21.04 4.13
N THR A 489 -12.62 20.99 3.61
CA THR A 489 -12.30 21.23 2.19
C THR A 489 -12.68 20.05 1.28
N ASP A 490 -13.18 18.96 1.87
CA ASP A 490 -13.62 17.73 1.20
C ASP A 490 -15.10 17.72 0.82
N ILE A 491 -15.89 18.65 1.32
CA ILE A 491 -17.32 18.75 1.04
C ILE A 491 -17.54 19.58 -0.23
N GLU A 492 -17.79 18.91 -1.35
CA GLU A 492 -17.98 19.52 -2.66
C GLU A 492 -19.31 19.09 -3.33
N LEU A 493 -19.80 17.90 -2.97
CA LEU A 493 -20.95 17.24 -3.59
C LEU A 493 -22.05 16.92 -2.57
N PRO A 494 -23.31 16.80 -3.02
CA PRO A 494 -24.40 16.33 -2.17
C PRO A 494 -24.14 14.96 -1.51
N GLU A 495 -23.44 14.07 -2.20
CA GLU A 495 -23.01 12.77 -1.68
C GLU A 495 -22.12 12.88 -0.42
N ASP A 496 -21.30 13.92 -0.31
CA ASP A 496 -20.42 14.10 0.85
C ASP A 496 -21.24 14.41 2.11
N ILE A 497 -22.36 15.14 1.95
CA ILE A 497 -23.32 15.34 3.04
C ILE A 497 -24.03 14.02 3.41
N VAL A 498 -24.35 13.18 2.41
CA VAL A 498 -24.96 11.87 2.67
C VAL A 498 -24.01 10.97 3.46
N GLU A 499 -22.72 10.99 3.15
CA GLU A 499 -21.70 10.30 3.95
C GLU A 499 -21.69 10.80 5.39
N GLU A 500 -21.65 12.12 5.61
CA GLU A 500 -21.62 12.70 6.96
C GLU A 500 -22.87 12.31 7.78
N VAL A 501 -24.05 12.39 7.18
CA VAL A 501 -25.29 11.94 7.82
C VAL A 501 -25.23 10.46 8.15
N GLY A 502 -24.84 9.60 7.20
CA GLY A 502 -24.81 8.16 7.39
C GLY A 502 -23.78 7.71 8.43
N ARG A 503 -22.62 8.34 8.45
CA ARG A 503 -21.51 8.06 9.36
C ARG A 503 -21.83 8.49 10.79
N LEU A 504 -22.30 9.73 10.97
CA LEU A 504 -22.71 10.25 12.29
C LEU A 504 -23.95 9.53 12.84
N TYR A 505 -24.86 9.10 11.97
CA TYR A 505 -25.96 8.22 12.37
C TYR A 505 -25.43 6.84 12.84
N GLY A 506 -24.46 6.30 12.10
CA GLY A 506 -23.86 4.99 12.30
C GLY A 506 -24.27 4.00 11.21
N PHE A 507 -23.32 3.59 10.37
CA PHE A 507 -23.59 2.63 9.29
C PHE A 507 -24.07 1.26 9.79
N ASP A 508 -23.73 0.89 11.02
CA ASP A 508 -24.21 -0.33 11.68
C ASP A 508 -25.73 -0.34 11.91
N ARG A 509 -26.34 0.85 11.99
CA ARG A 509 -27.78 1.05 12.20
C ARG A 509 -28.57 1.08 10.90
N LEU A 510 -27.91 1.18 9.74
CA LEU A 510 -28.59 1.17 8.45
C LEU A 510 -29.28 -0.18 8.20
N PRO A 511 -30.46 -0.18 7.57
CA PRO A 511 -31.23 -1.39 7.34
C PRO A 511 -30.56 -2.27 6.28
N ARG A 512 -30.50 -3.58 6.56
CA ARG A 512 -29.89 -4.56 5.66
C ARG A 512 -30.91 -5.09 4.66
N HIS A 513 -31.02 -4.43 3.50
CA HIS A 513 -31.86 -4.88 2.39
C HIS A 513 -31.03 -5.58 1.31
N LEU A 514 -31.52 -6.72 0.82
CA LEU A 514 -30.92 -7.36 -0.36
C LEU A 514 -31.24 -6.52 -1.61
N PRO A 515 -30.27 -6.29 -2.50
CA PRO A 515 -30.55 -5.60 -3.75
C PRO A 515 -31.54 -6.40 -4.60
N GLU A 516 -32.57 -5.74 -5.12
CA GLU A 516 -33.50 -6.35 -6.05
C GLU A 516 -32.81 -6.56 -7.41
N ARG A 517 -32.94 -7.77 -7.96
CA ARG A 517 -32.38 -8.11 -9.27
C ARG A 517 -33.38 -8.91 -10.08
N SER A 518 -33.24 -8.84 -11.40
CA SER A 518 -34.02 -9.68 -12.30
C SER A 518 -33.70 -11.17 -12.08
N ILE A 519 -34.73 -12.03 -12.16
CA ILE A 519 -34.57 -13.50 -12.17
C ILE A 519 -34.15 -14.04 -13.55
N LYS A 520 -33.91 -13.17 -14.53
CA LYS A 520 -33.43 -13.58 -15.86
C LYS A 520 -32.04 -14.23 -15.73
N PRO A 521 -31.79 -15.35 -16.43
CA PRO A 521 -30.48 -15.99 -16.40
C PRO A 521 -29.43 -15.04 -17.00
N ALA A 522 -28.28 -14.94 -16.34
CA ALA A 522 -27.15 -14.18 -16.88
C ALA A 522 -26.61 -14.88 -18.14
N LEU A 523 -26.21 -14.08 -19.13
CA LEU A 523 -25.50 -14.60 -20.29
C LEU A 523 -24.19 -15.24 -19.84
N LYS A 524 -23.90 -16.45 -20.34
CA LYS A 524 -22.63 -17.11 -20.08
C LYS A 524 -21.50 -16.37 -20.80
N ASN A 525 -20.42 -16.09 -20.08
CA ASN A 525 -19.21 -15.56 -20.69
C ASN A 525 -18.42 -16.71 -21.32
N GLU A 526 -18.41 -16.78 -22.65
CA GLU A 526 -17.78 -17.88 -23.41
C GLU A 526 -16.30 -18.06 -23.07
N ARG A 527 -15.56 -16.97 -22.85
CA ARG A 527 -14.14 -17.01 -22.50
C ARG A 527 -13.92 -17.62 -21.12
N ARG A 528 -14.81 -17.33 -20.15
CA ARG A 528 -14.78 -17.95 -18.82
C ARG A 528 -15.07 -19.45 -18.89
N GLU A 529 -16.10 -19.83 -19.65
CA GLU A 529 -16.47 -21.24 -19.88
C GLU A 529 -15.32 -22.01 -20.54
N LEU A 530 -14.66 -21.41 -21.54
CA LEU A 530 -13.52 -22.02 -22.21
C LEU A 530 -12.36 -22.28 -21.23
N LYS A 531 -11.96 -21.27 -20.44
CA LYS A 531 -10.92 -21.44 -19.42
C LYS A 531 -11.27 -22.52 -18.40
N GLN A 532 -12.54 -22.62 -18.01
CA GLN A 532 -13.01 -23.68 -17.11
C GLN A 532 -12.92 -25.07 -17.75
N ARG A 533 -13.30 -25.22 -19.03
CA ARG A 533 -13.15 -26.48 -19.77
C ARG A 533 -11.69 -26.90 -19.90
N ILE A 534 -10.79 -25.95 -20.19
CA ILE A 534 -9.34 -26.19 -20.24
C ILE A 534 -8.83 -26.73 -18.88
N ARG A 535 -9.16 -26.05 -17.78
CA ARG A 535 -8.80 -26.49 -16.42
C ARG A 535 -9.29 -27.90 -16.11
N GLN A 536 -10.56 -28.18 -16.42
CA GLN A 536 -11.16 -29.49 -16.18
C GLN A 536 -10.46 -30.58 -16.99
N SER A 537 -10.18 -30.35 -18.27
CA SER A 537 -9.50 -31.33 -19.12
C SER A 537 -8.09 -31.66 -18.59
N LEU A 538 -7.28 -30.63 -18.28
CA LEU A 538 -5.91 -30.82 -17.83
C LEU A 538 -5.81 -31.39 -16.42
N SER A 539 -6.68 -30.97 -15.51
CA SER A 539 -6.75 -31.54 -14.17
C SER A 539 -7.12 -33.03 -14.23
N ARG A 540 -8.06 -33.41 -15.11
CA ARG A 540 -8.41 -34.83 -15.36
C ARG A 540 -7.26 -35.62 -15.99
N ALA A 541 -6.36 -34.95 -16.70
CA ALA A 541 -5.13 -35.54 -17.24
C ALA A 541 -3.99 -35.62 -16.20
N GLY A 542 -4.21 -35.17 -14.96
CA GLY A 542 -3.22 -35.20 -13.87
C GLY A 542 -2.27 -33.99 -13.83
N ALA A 543 -2.58 -32.91 -14.55
CA ALA A 543 -1.82 -31.67 -14.50
C ALA A 543 -2.28 -30.76 -13.34
N ASN A 544 -1.35 -30.01 -12.77
CA ASN A 544 -1.58 -29.12 -11.64
C ASN A 544 -1.52 -27.66 -12.13
N GLU A 545 -2.58 -26.89 -11.89
CA GLU A 545 -2.59 -25.45 -12.18
C GLU A 545 -1.71 -24.73 -11.15
N VAL A 546 -0.87 -23.81 -11.61
CA VAL A 546 -0.09 -22.91 -10.76
C VAL A 546 -0.34 -21.46 -11.15
N LEU A 547 -0.13 -20.55 -10.20
CA LEU A 547 -0.14 -19.11 -10.43
C LEU A 547 1.26 -18.59 -10.15
N THR A 548 1.97 -18.16 -11.19
CA THR A 548 3.31 -17.57 -11.06
C THR A 548 3.24 -16.05 -11.19
N TYR A 549 4.23 -15.34 -10.64
CA TYR A 549 4.31 -13.89 -10.81
C TYR A 549 4.48 -13.53 -12.29
N SER A 550 3.76 -12.50 -12.74
CA SER A 550 3.94 -11.92 -14.08
C SER A 550 5.26 -11.17 -14.22
N PHE A 551 5.83 -10.74 -13.08
CA PHE A 551 7.13 -10.09 -12.99
C PHE A 551 8.21 -11.12 -12.67
N VAL A 552 9.31 -11.08 -13.41
CA VAL A 552 10.41 -12.04 -13.30
C VAL A 552 11.76 -11.35 -13.33
N HIS A 553 12.75 -12.03 -12.75
CA HIS A 553 14.15 -11.64 -12.86
C HIS A 553 14.63 -11.80 -14.32
N GLU A 554 15.58 -10.97 -14.75
CA GLU A 554 16.14 -11.03 -16.11
C GLU A 554 16.68 -12.43 -16.46
N ARG A 555 17.27 -13.10 -15.45
CA ARG A 555 17.74 -14.49 -15.52
C ARG A 555 16.68 -15.44 -16.06
N VAL A 556 15.40 -15.28 -15.71
CA VAL A 556 14.35 -16.20 -16.16
C VAL A 556 14.16 -16.11 -17.67
N LEU A 557 14.23 -14.90 -18.23
CA LEU A 557 14.17 -14.66 -19.69
C LEU A 557 15.43 -15.20 -20.37
N LYS A 558 16.62 -14.87 -19.85
CA LYS A 558 17.89 -15.36 -20.40
C LYS A 558 18.02 -16.88 -20.34
N ASN A 559 17.55 -17.51 -19.26
CA ASN A 559 17.59 -18.96 -19.09
C ASN A 559 16.71 -19.69 -20.10
N SER A 560 15.66 -19.06 -20.62
CA SER A 560 14.77 -19.60 -21.66
C SER A 560 15.15 -19.12 -23.07
N ASP A 561 16.37 -18.61 -23.28
CA ASP A 561 16.85 -18.03 -24.53
C ASP A 561 15.92 -16.93 -25.09
N GLN A 562 15.19 -16.24 -24.21
CA GLN A 562 14.39 -15.07 -24.55
C GLN A 562 15.22 -13.79 -24.40
N ASP A 563 15.03 -12.86 -25.33
CA ASP A 563 15.68 -11.55 -25.31
C ASP A 563 14.97 -10.59 -24.33
N PRO A 564 15.62 -10.18 -23.22
CA PRO A 564 15.04 -9.25 -22.25
C PRO A 564 14.68 -7.88 -22.83
N SER A 565 15.28 -7.47 -23.96
CA SER A 565 14.96 -6.19 -24.61
C SER A 565 13.48 -6.08 -25.00
N ARG A 566 12.84 -7.23 -25.27
CA ARG A 566 11.42 -7.38 -25.61
C ARG A 566 10.49 -7.27 -24.41
N ALA A 567 11.00 -7.40 -23.19
CA ALA A 567 10.20 -7.29 -21.97
C ALA A 567 10.02 -5.82 -21.57
N TYR A 568 8.85 -5.50 -21.02
CA TYR A 568 8.64 -4.22 -20.31
C TYR A 568 9.32 -4.29 -18.93
N ARG A 569 10.06 -3.24 -18.57
CA ARG A 569 10.77 -3.13 -17.28
C ARG A 569 10.01 -2.18 -16.36
N LEU A 570 9.83 -2.55 -15.10
CA LEU A 570 9.27 -1.65 -14.08
C LEU A 570 10.30 -0.56 -13.72
N SER A 571 9.85 0.70 -13.66
CA SER A 571 10.68 1.83 -13.22
C SER A 571 10.94 1.80 -11.71
N ASN A 572 9.99 1.30 -10.92
CA ASN A 572 10.00 1.22 -9.46
C ASN A 572 9.76 -0.22 -8.96
N ALA A 573 10.55 -1.18 -9.46
CA ALA A 573 10.43 -2.57 -9.05
C ALA A 573 10.65 -2.75 -7.54
N LEU A 574 9.81 -3.56 -6.89
CA LEU A 574 9.92 -3.87 -5.45
C LEU A 574 11.26 -4.54 -5.10
N SER A 575 11.79 -5.34 -6.03
CA SER A 575 13.10 -5.97 -5.93
C SER A 575 13.66 -6.26 -7.32
N PRO A 576 14.98 -6.51 -7.45
CA PRO A 576 15.59 -6.96 -8.71
C PRO A 576 14.96 -8.25 -9.27
N ASP A 577 14.37 -9.08 -8.42
CA ASP A 577 13.71 -10.34 -8.81
C ASP A 577 12.36 -10.14 -9.53
N LEU A 578 11.78 -8.94 -9.46
CA LEU A 578 10.46 -8.60 -10.01
C LEU A 578 10.54 -7.44 -11.00
N GLN A 579 11.62 -7.34 -11.77
CA GLN A 579 11.90 -6.15 -12.58
C GLN A 579 11.35 -6.19 -14.03
N TYR A 580 11.08 -7.36 -14.61
CA TYR A 580 10.60 -7.50 -16.00
C TYR A 580 9.24 -8.18 -16.07
N TYR A 581 8.32 -7.66 -16.88
CA TYR A 581 7.16 -8.43 -17.34
C TYR A 581 7.61 -9.62 -18.18
N ARG A 582 7.07 -10.80 -17.90
CA ARG A 582 7.38 -12.02 -18.66
C ARG A 582 6.86 -11.96 -20.10
N ILE A 583 7.66 -12.45 -21.04
CA ILE A 583 7.35 -12.50 -22.49
C ILE A 583 6.47 -13.71 -22.82
N SER A 584 6.64 -14.82 -22.08
CA SER A 584 5.74 -15.98 -22.11
C SER A 584 5.60 -16.59 -20.72
N ILE A 585 4.65 -17.50 -20.54
CA ILE A 585 4.36 -18.11 -19.22
C ILE A 585 5.36 -19.23 -18.93
N LEU A 586 5.69 -20.03 -19.94
CA LEU A 586 6.49 -21.24 -19.84
C LEU A 586 7.79 -21.08 -19.04
N PRO A 587 8.64 -20.04 -19.22
CA PRO A 587 9.85 -19.85 -18.41
C PRO A 587 9.57 -19.80 -16.90
N SER A 588 8.42 -19.24 -16.50
CA SER A 588 8.00 -19.18 -15.11
C SER A 588 7.65 -20.56 -14.57
N LEU A 589 7.05 -21.42 -15.40
CA LEU A 589 6.80 -22.83 -15.07
C LEU A 589 8.10 -23.64 -14.98
N LEU A 590 9.03 -23.43 -15.92
CA LEU A 590 10.33 -24.11 -15.94
C LEU A 590 11.14 -23.83 -14.68
N ASP A 591 11.13 -22.58 -14.19
CA ASP A 591 11.83 -22.17 -12.95
C ASP A 591 11.27 -22.90 -11.70
N LYS A 592 10.05 -23.46 -11.76
CA LYS A 592 9.45 -24.26 -10.67
C LYS A 592 9.75 -25.75 -10.75
N VAL A 593 10.18 -26.27 -11.90
CA VAL A 593 10.41 -27.72 -12.07
C VAL A 593 11.51 -28.22 -11.13
N HIS A 594 12.66 -27.57 -11.12
CA HIS A 594 13.81 -28.04 -10.34
C HIS A 594 13.54 -28.12 -8.83
N ALA A 595 12.87 -27.10 -8.28
CA ALA A 595 12.49 -27.08 -6.87
C ALA A 595 11.56 -28.24 -6.51
N ASN A 596 10.55 -28.52 -7.35
CA ASN A 596 9.61 -29.62 -7.12
C ASN A 596 10.31 -31.00 -7.18
N VAL A 597 11.21 -31.20 -8.15
CA VAL A 597 12.01 -32.43 -8.24
C VAL A 597 12.90 -32.60 -7.00
N LYS A 598 13.51 -31.51 -6.50
CA LYS A 598 14.34 -31.53 -5.28
C LYS A 598 13.51 -31.85 -4.02
N SER A 599 12.26 -31.43 -3.98
CA SER A 599 11.31 -31.74 -2.90
C SER A 599 10.76 -33.17 -2.95
N GLY A 600 11.16 -33.98 -3.93
CA GLY A 600 10.80 -35.41 -4.03
C GLY A 600 9.64 -35.72 -4.97
N HIS A 601 9.13 -34.75 -5.73
CA HIS A 601 8.13 -34.99 -6.77
C HIS A 601 8.83 -35.45 -8.07
N ASP A 602 8.89 -36.76 -8.27
CA ASP A 602 9.65 -37.34 -9.39
C ASP A 602 8.92 -37.26 -10.74
N GLU A 603 7.59 -37.25 -10.78
CA GLU A 603 6.77 -37.12 -12.00
C GLU A 603 5.60 -36.17 -11.76
N PHE A 604 5.48 -35.13 -12.58
CA PHE A 604 4.35 -34.19 -12.51
C PHE A 604 4.18 -33.40 -13.81
N MET A 605 3.02 -32.77 -13.94
CA MET A 605 2.77 -31.72 -14.92
C MET A 605 2.28 -30.45 -14.23
N LEU A 606 2.86 -29.31 -14.61
CA LEU A 606 2.39 -27.98 -14.22
C LEU A 606 1.77 -27.30 -15.44
N PHE A 607 0.72 -26.52 -15.23
CA PHE A 607 0.20 -25.63 -16.26
C PHE A 607 -0.26 -24.30 -15.66
N GLU A 608 -0.34 -23.26 -16.49
CA GLU A 608 -0.87 -21.96 -16.10
C GLU A 608 -1.62 -21.33 -17.27
N ILE A 609 -2.74 -20.68 -16.96
CA ILE A 609 -3.47 -19.81 -17.89
C ILE A 609 -3.17 -18.37 -17.51
N GLY A 610 -2.49 -17.63 -18.37
CA GLY A 610 -1.96 -16.32 -18.03
C GLY A 610 -1.92 -15.35 -19.21
N LYS A 611 -1.71 -14.07 -18.89
CA LYS A 611 -1.43 -13.04 -19.89
C LYS A 611 0.08 -12.91 -20.10
N ILE A 612 0.45 -12.51 -21.31
CA ILE A 612 1.82 -12.20 -21.70
C ILE A 612 1.89 -10.79 -22.27
N HIS A 613 3.06 -10.16 -22.13
CA HIS A 613 3.36 -8.85 -22.69
C HIS A 613 4.70 -8.91 -23.40
N ASP A 614 4.69 -8.61 -24.69
CA ASP A 614 5.88 -8.61 -25.52
C ASP A 614 5.88 -7.34 -26.35
N LYS A 615 6.96 -6.56 -26.29
CA LYS A 615 7.09 -5.35 -27.10
C LYS A 615 6.95 -5.61 -28.59
N LYS A 616 7.21 -6.83 -29.07
CA LYS A 616 6.95 -7.20 -30.48
C LYS A 616 5.47 -7.20 -30.86
N LEU A 617 4.56 -7.36 -29.90
CA LEU A 617 3.12 -7.25 -30.17
C LEU A 617 2.71 -5.79 -30.39
N GLY A 618 3.51 -4.83 -29.92
CA GLY A 618 3.22 -3.40 -30.04
C GLY A 618 2.28 -2.88 -28.95
N LEU A 619 1.72 -1.70 -29.21
CA LEU A 619 0.77 -1.02 -28.36
C LEU A 619 -0.61 -1.00 -29.04
N ASN A 620 -1.68 -0.98 -28.24
CA ASN A 620 -3.04 -0.83 -28.72
C ASN A 620 -3.34 0.65 -29.05
N ASN A 621 -4.58 0.95 -29.45
CA ASN A 621 -5.03 2.30 -29.81
C ASN A 621 -4.99 3.30 -28.65
N GLU A 622 -4.91 2.82 -27.41
CA GLU A 622 -4.80 3.62 -26.17
C GLU A 622 -3.33 3.74 -25.71
N ASN A 623 -2.37 3.35 -26.56
CA ASN A 623 -0.94 3.36 -26.26
C ASN A 623 -0.55 2.42 -25.10
N LEU A 624 -1.33 1.36 -24.85
CA LEU A 624 -1.05 0.32 -23.84
C LEU A 624 -0.47 -0.95 -24.48
N PRO A 625 0.40 -1.70 -23.79
CA PRO A 625 0.92 -2.99 -24.28
C PRO A 625 -0.19 -3.96 -24.71
N ILE A 626 -0.07 -4.53 -25.91
CA ILE A 626 -1.00 -5.56 -26.37
C ILE A 626 -0.83 -6.84 -25.53
N GLU A 627 -1.95 -7.31 -24.98
CA GLU A 627 -2.00 -8.50 -24.12
C GLU A 627 -2.56 -9.70 -24.88
N LYS A 628 -1.92 -10.86 -24.74
CA LYS A 628 -2.47 -12.15 -25.23
C LYS A 628 -2.59 -13.16 -24.09
N THR A 629 -3.56 -14.06 -24.17
CA THR A 629 -3.74 -15.10 -23.16
C THR A 629 -3.26 -16.43 -23.70
N PHE A 630 -2.31 -17.01 -22.99
CA PHE A 630 -1.79 -18.33 -23.31
C PHE A 630 -2.16 -19.33 -22.22
N ILE A 631 -2.16 -20.59 -22.63
CA ILE A 631 -1.97 -21.69 -21.72
C ILE A 631 -0.63 -22.36 -22.03
N ASP A 632 0.24 -22.40 -21.03
CA ASP A 632 1.49 -23.11 -21.09
C ASP A 632 1.47 -24.28 -20.10
N GLY A 633 2.09 -25.39 -20.48
CA GLY A 633 2.20 -26.57 -19.64
C GLY A 633 3.57 -27.22 -19.78
N VAL A 634 4.13 -27.73 -18.68
CA VAL A 634 5.39 -28.47 -18.65
C VAL A 634 5.20 -29.77 -17.91
N TYR A 635 5.58 -30.88 -18.56
CA TYR A 635 5.67 -32.19 -17.94
C TYR A 635 7.13 -32.49 -17.64
N ALA A 636 7.41 -33.00 -16.44
CA ALA A 636 8.74 -33.41 -16.03
C ALA A 636 8.70 -34.78 -15.36
N ASN A 637 9.67 -35.63 -15.71
CA ASN A 637 9.97 -36.85 -14.99
C ASN A 637 11.47 -36.92 -14.70
N LYS A 638 11.83 -37.11 -13.44
CA LYS A 638 13.22 -37.24 -12.99
C LYS A 638 13.91 -38.46 -13.61
N LYS A 639 13.16 -39.53 -13.86
CA LYS A 639 13.69 -40.77 -14.45
C LYS A 639 13.36 -40.81 -15.94
N PRO A 640 14.33 -41.17 -16.81
CA PRO A 640 14.07 -41.44 -18.21
C PRO A 640 12.96 -42.50 -18.35
N GLN A 641 12.06 -42.32 -19.31
CA GLN A 641 11.03 -43.29 -19.66
C GLN A 641 11.28 -43.84 -21.06
N VAL A 642 10.59 -44.92 -21.40
CA VAL A 642 10.60 -45.47 -22.77
C VAL A 642 9.91 -44.46 -23.70
N GLY A 643 10.60 -44.09 -24.78
CA GLY A 643 10.12 -43.11 -25.76
C GLY A 643 10.58 -41.68 -25.46
N ALA A 644 10.11 -40.72 -26.26
CA ALA A 644 10.44 -39.31 -26.09
C ALA A 644 9.39 -38.57 -25.23
N PRO A 645 9.80 -37.63 -24.35
CA PRO A 645 8.88 -36.83 -23.54
C PRO A 645 7.88 -36.02 -24.38
N PHE A 646 8.25 -35.66 -25.62
CA PHE A 646 7.35 -35.07 -26.61
C PHE A 646 6.01 -35.80 -26.72
N TYR A 647 6.01 -37.12 -26.85
CA TYR A 647 4.77 -37.89 -27.06
C TYR A 647 3.86 -37.89 -25.83
N LYS A 648 4.43 -37.77 -24.62
CA LYS A 648 3.67 -37.66 -23.38
C LYS A 648 2.86 -36.36 -23.36
N VAL A 649 3.51 -35.24 -23.70
CA VAL A 649 2.87 -33.92 -23.70
C VAL A 649 1.94 -33.75 -24.89
N ARG A 650 2.31 -34.25 -26.07
CA ARG A 650 1.44 -34.31 -27.25
C ARG A 650 0.12 -35.00 -26.92
N LYS A 651 0.15 -36.16 -26.25
CA LYS A 651 -1.08 -36.87 -25.84
C LYS A 651 -1.98 -36.04 -24.93
N ILE A 652 -1.39 -35.24 -24.04
CA ILE A 652 -2.15 -34.35 -23.15
C ILE A 652 -2.74 -33.17 -23.93
N ALA A 653 -1.96 -32.56 -24.83
CA ALA A 653 -2.45 -31.49 -25.72
C ALA A 653 -3.56 -32.00 -26.65
N GLU A 654 -3.41 -33.19 -27.22
CA GLU A 654 -4.41 -33.85 -28.07
C GLU A 654 -5.69 -34.16 -27.27
N ARG A 655 -5.55 -34.62 -26.03
CA ARG A 655 -6.70 -34.82 -25.13
C ARG A 655 -7.44 -33.50 -24.85
N LEU A 656 -6.70 -32.42 -24.61
CA LEU A 656 -7.26 -31.09 -24.43
C LEU A 656 -8.07 -30.66 -25.66
N MET A 657 -7.50 -30.76 -26.85
CA MET A 657 -8.20 -30.41 -28.10
C MET A 657 -9.45 -31.26 -28.31
N LYS A 658 -9.38 -32.57 -28.02
CA LYS A 658 -10.53 -33.47 -28.09
C LYS A 658 -11.64 -33.12 -27.11
N ASP A 659 -11.31 -32.83 -25.85
CA ASP A 659 -12.31 -32.40 -24.84
C ASP A 659 -12.91 -31.03 -25.18
N LEU A 660 -12.20 -30.23 -25.99
CA LEU A 660 -12.68 -28.96 -26.53
C LEU A 660 -13.46 -29.11 -27.86
N SER A 661 -13.50 -30.31 -28.44
CA SER A 661 -14.08 -30.59 -29.77
C SER A 661 -13.41 -29.80 -30.90
N ILE A 662 -12.08 -29.68 -30.84
CA ILE A 662 -11.27 -29.03 -31.86
C ILE A 662 -10.39 -30.09 -32.51
N GLU A 663 -10.55 -30.27 -33.83
CA GLU A 663 -9.70 -31.16 -34.60
C GLU A 663 -8.40 -30.46 -34.99
N VAL A 664 -7.26 -31.12 -34.74
CA VAL A 664 -5.93 -30.58 -34.96
C VAL A 664 -5.00 -31.60 -35.60
N ASP A 665 -4.01 -31.10 -36.32
CA ASP A 665 -2.85 -31.83 -36.79
C ASP A 665 -1.59 -31.34 -36.07
N PHE A 666 -0.67 -32.27 -35.80
CA PHE A 666 0.64 -31.96 -35.25
C PHE A 666 1.68 -31.95 -36.37
N VAL A 667 2.06 -30.77 -36.83
CA VAL A 667 2.89 -30.57 -38.02
C VAL A 667 4.34 -30.35 -37.62
N LYS A 668 5.26 -31.12 -38.21
CA LYS A 668 6.71 -31.00 -38.01
C LYS A 668 7.16 -29.59 -38.43
N ILE A 669 7.99 -28.95 -37.61
CA ILE A 669 8.55 -27.63 -37.89
C ILE A 669 9.68 -27.76 -38.91
N ALA A 670 9.67 -26.97 -39.98
CA ALA A 670 10.71 -27.04 -41.01
C ALA A 670 12.00 -26.32 -40.56
N GLU A 671 13.17 -26.75 -41.06
CA GLU A 671 14.46 -26.10 -40.70
C GLU A 671 14.54 -24.63 -41.18
N SER A 672 13.76 -24.26 -42.19
CA SER A 672 13.63 -22.88 -42.70
C SER A 672 12.60 -22.02 -41.95
N ASP A 673 11.84 -22.59 -41.00
CA ASP A 673 10.86 -21.83 -40.23
C ASP A 673 11.57 -20.94 -39.20
N GLY A 674 11.84 -19.69 -39.58
CA GLY A 674 12.26 -18.66 -38.64
C GLY A 674 11.16 -18.35 -37.61
N GLY A 675 11.53 -18.07 -36.36
CA GLY A 675 10.58 -17.53 -35.36
C GLY A 675 9.91 -18.54 -34.42
N ILE A 676 10.54 -19.69 -34.17
CA ILE A 676 10.09 -20.66 -33.17
C ILE A 676 10.06 -20.01 -31.77
N PRO A 677 8.96 -20.15 -31.00
CA PRO A 677 8.87 -19.61 -29.66
C PRO A 677 9.96 -20.22 -28.76
N ALA A 678 10.83 -19.37 -28.20
CA ALA A 678 11.80 -19.84 -27.21
C ALA A 678 11.07 -20.30 -25.93
N PRO A 679 11.47 -21.42 -25.29
CA PRO A 679 12.69 -22.21 -25.53
C PRO A 679 12.45 -23.55 -26.28
N PHE A 680 11.51 -23.63 -27.24
CA PHE A 680 11.25 -24.88 -27.94
C PHE A 680 12.38 -25.28 -28.91
N ASP A 681 12.68 -26.58 -28.98
CA ASP A 681 13.63 -27.17 -29.92
C ASP A 681 12.92 -27.53 -31.23
N ALA A 682 13.28 -26.87 -32.34
CA ALA A 682 12.69 -27.05 -33.67
C ALA A 682 12.56 -28.52 -34.10
N LYS A 683 13.62 -29.31 -33.88
CA LYS A 683 13.71 -30.68 -34.39
C LYS A 683 12.90 -31.67 -33.57
N ARG A 684 12.52 -31.27 -32.35
CA ARG A 684 11.81 -32.09 -31.36
C ARG A 684 10.50 -31.44 -30.91
N SER A 685 9.93 -30.60 -31.76
CA SER A 685 8.66 -29.91 -31.55
C SER A 685 7.77 -29.98 -32.79
N ALA A 686 6.49 -29.71 -32.60
CA ALA A 686 5.49 -29.65 -33.65
C ALA A 686 4.54 -28.48 -33.43
N TRP A 687 4.10 -27.86 -34.53
CA TRP A 687 2.98 -26.92 -34.52
C TRP A 687 1.67 -27.65 -34.29
N ILE A 688 0.76 -27.03 -33.53
CA ILE A 688 -0.60 -27.50 -33.34
C ILE A 688 -1.49 -26.72 -34.30
N MET A 689 -1.84 -27.33 -35.41
CA MET A 689 -2.58 -26.69 -36.51
C MET A 689 -4.03 -27.14 -36.50
N ALA A 690 -4.98 -26.21 -36.48
CA ALA A 690 -6.38 -26.54 -36.72
C ALA A 690 -6.59 -26.93 -38.20
N LYS A 691 -7.66 -27.70 -38.47
CA LYS A 691 -7.99 -28.15 -39.84
C LYS A 691 -8.24 -27.03 -40.86
N ASN A 692 -8.53 -25.82 -40.39
CA ASN A 692 -8.69 -24.63 -41.22
C ASN A 692 -7.35 -23.89 -41.51
N GLY A 693 -6.22 -24.40 -41.02
CA GLY A 693 -4.89 -23.80 -41.19
C GLY A 693 -4.46 -22.86 -40.06
N ASP A 694 -5.27 -22.63 -39.02
CA ASP A 694 -4.88 -21.77 -37.90
C ASP A 694 -3.81 -22.45 -37.03
N ASN A 695 -2.70 -21.77 -36.77
CA ASN A 695 -1.71 -22.23 -35.80
C ASN A 695 -2.16 -21.89 -34.38
N LEU A 696 -2.57 -22.89 -33.61
CA LEU A 696 -3.07 -22.74 -32.24
C LEU A 696 -1.96 -22.69 -31.19
N GLY A 697 -0.75 -23.16 -31.51
CA GLY A 697 0.32 -23.27 -30.54
C GLY A 697 1.41 -24.27 -30.93
N ILE A 698 2.24 -24.62 -29.96
CA ILE A 698 3.39 -25.51 -30.11
C ILE A 698 3.41 -26.56 -28.99
N VAL A 699 3.87 -27.77 -29.31
CA VAL A 699 4.18 -28.82 -28.34
C VAL A 699 5.54 -29.41 -28.67
N GLY A 700 6.38 -29.65 -27.65
CA GLY A 700 7.78 -29.91 -27.95
C GLY A 700 8.69 -30.15 -26.75
N GLU A 701 9.87 -30.65 -27.06
CA GLU A 701 11.02 -30.60 -26.16
C GLU A 701 11.68 -29.22 -26.19
N LEU A 702 12.51 -28.96 -25.17
CA LEU A 702 13.16 -27.68 -24.97
C LEU A 702 14.63 -27.74 -25.43
N VAL A 703 15.16 -26.62 -25.88
CA VAL A 703 16.58 -26.49 -26.24
C VAL A 703 17.50 -26.85 -25.08
N GLN A 704 18.69 -27.37 -25.38
CA GLN A 704 19.62 -27.89 -24.38
C GLN A 704 20.10 -26.81 -23.39
N SER A 705 20.28 -25.57 -23.87
CA SER A 705 20.57 -24.38 -23.06
C SER A 705 19.53 -24.20 -21.96
N ALA A 706 18.24 -24.16 -22.31
CA ALA A 706 17.15 -23.98 -21.35
C ALA A 706 17.07 -25.14 -20.34
N ARG A 707 17.19 -26.39 -20.81
CA ARG A 707 17.23 -27.57 -19.91
C ARG A 707 18.34 -27.46 -18.87
N ARG A 708 19.54 -27.09 -19.30
CA ARG A 708 20.69 -26.91 -18.41
C ARG A 708 20.50 -25.73 -17.45
N ASN A 709 20.08 -24.58 -17.96
CA ASN A 709 19.97 -23.33 -17.20
C ASN A 709 18.90 -23.41 -16.11
N PHE A 710 17.79 -24.11 -16.38
CA PHE A 710 16.73 -24.39 -15.40
C PHE A 710 16.93 -25.69 -14.62
N LYS A 711 18.00 -26.46 -14.89
CA LYS A 711 18.29 -27.77 -14.26
C LYS A 711 17.11 -28.73 -14.35
N LEU A 712 16.51 -28.79 -15.53
CA LEU A 712 15.36 -29.67 -15.82
C LEU A 712 15.82 -31.13 -15.97
N PRO A 713 15.00 -32.11 -15.58
CA PRO A 713 15.22 -33.49 -15.94
C PRO A 713 15.33 -33.69 -17.45
N ASP A 714 15.99 -34.78 -17.86
CA ASP A 714 16.13 -35.06 -19.29
C ASP A 714 14.79 -35.39 -19.96
N TYR A 715 13.88 -35.98 -19.20
CA TYR A 715 12.53 -36.32 -19.65
C TYR A 715 11.57 -35.16 -19.36
N THR A 716 11.77 -34.04 -20.06
CA THR A 716 10.95 -32.82 -19.94
C THR A 716 10.52 -32.31 -21.31
N ALA A 717 9.22 -32.01 -21.43
CA ALA A 717 8.60 -31.42 -22.61
C ALA A 717 7.48 -30.47 -22.18
N ALA A 718 7.06 -29.60 -23.10
CA ALA A 718 6.08 -28.56 -22.83
C ALA A 718 5.10 -28.35 -23.99
N PHE A 719 4.05 -27.59 -23.74
CA PHE A 719 3.22 -26.97 -24.77
C PHE A 719 2.96 -25.50 -24.44
N SER A 720 2.62 -24.71 -25.46
CA SER A 720 2.12 -23.35 -25.36
C SER A 720 1.01 -23.14 -26.40
N ILE A 721 -0.18 -22.74 -25.96
CA ILE A 721 -1.38 -22.61 -26.81
C ILE A 721 -2.01 -21.23 -26.61
N ASP A 722 -2.37 -20.57 -27.72
CA ASP A 722 -3.04 -19.28 -27.77
C ASP A 722 -4.55 -19.48 -27.53
N ILE A 723 -5.08 -18.91 -26.42
CA ILE A 723 -6.48 -19.12 -26.03
C ILE A 723 -7.43 -18.37 -26.95
N GLU A 724 -7.05 -17.20 -27.46
CA GLU A 724 -7.89 -16.43 -28.38
C GLU A 724 -8.12 -17.23 -29.67
N LYS A 725 -7.07 -17.79 -30.27
CA LYS A 725 -7.20 -18.66 -31.45
C LYS A 725 -7.98 -19.94 -31.17
N LEU A 726 -7.82 -20.48 -29.98
CA LEU A 726 -8.58 -21.66 -29.56
C LEU A 726 -10.07 -21.36 -29.45
N GLN A 727 -10.43 -20.17 -28.92
CA GLN A 727 -11.83 -19.72 -28.84
C GLN A 727 -12.46 -19.56 -30.23
N GLU A 728 -11.75 -18.95 -31.19
CA GLU A 728 -12.22 -18.80 -32.57
C GLU A 728 -12.52 -20.14 -33.24
N ASN A 729 -11.69 -21.16 -32.96
CA ASN A 729 -11.85 -22.50 -33.53
C ASN A 729 -12.94 -23.32 -32.82
N LEU A 730 -13.23 -23.03 -31.55
CA LEU A 730 -14.35 -23.67 -30.84
C LEU A 730 -15.69 -23.29 -31.47
N SER A 731 -15.92 -22.01 -31.77
CA SER A 731 -17.20 -21.51 -32.29
C SER A 731 -17.53 -22.03 -33.69
N LYS A 732 -16.51 -22.36 -34.49
CA LYS A 732 -16.68 -22.88 -35.86
C LYS A 732 -17.00 -24.38 -35.91
N ASN A 733 -16.60 -25.14 -34.88
CA ASN A 733 -16.64 -26.62 -34.88
C ASN A 733 -17.77 -27.24 -34.03
N GLN A 734 -18.68 -26.45 -33.47
CA GLN A 734 -19.86 -26.97 -32.75
C GLN A 734 -20.94 -27.52 -33.69
N GLY A 735 -20.61 -28.54 -34.48
CA GLY A 735 -21.56 -29.34 -35.24
C GLY A 735 -21.70 -30.73 -34.61
N TYR A 736 -22.70 -30.94 -33.75
CA TYR A 736 -23.05 -32.29 -33.31
C TYR A 736 -23.80 -33.02 -34.41
N ASN A 737 -23.06 -33.71 -35.29
CA ASN A 737 -23.66 -34.64 -36.24
C ASN A 737 -23.76 -36.02 -35.57
N TYR A 738 -24.97 -36.40 -35.14
CA TYR A 738 -25.23 -37.77 -34.72
C TYR A 738 -25.03 -38.72 -35.91
N GLN A 739 -24.18 -39.73 -35.74
CA GLN A 739 -24.07 -40.86 -36.66
C GLN A 739 -24.57 -42.15 -35.98
N PRO A 740 -25.48 -42.90 -36.61
CA PRO A 740 -25.94 -44.18 -36.04
C PRO A 740 -24.80 -45.20 -35.99
N LEU A 741 -24.71 -45.94 -34.88
CA LEU A 741 -23.77 -47.06 -34.76
C LEU A 741 -24.16 -48.18 -35.74
N SER A 742 -23.15 -48.84 -36.34
CA SER A 742 -23.41 -50.00 -37.19
C SER A 742 -24.02 -51.15 -36.39
N ARG A 743 -25.00 -51.84 -36.99
CA ARG A 743 -25.58 -53.08 -36.47
C ARG A 743 -24.83 -54.33 -36.94
N PHE A 744 -23.86 -54.17 -37.85
CA PHE A 744 -23.08 -55.25 -38.45
C PHE A 744 -21.67 -55.32 -37.83
N PRO A 745 -21.06 -56.51 -37.75
CA PRO A 745 -19.73 -56.65 -37.16
C PRO A 745 -18.64 -55.96 -38.00
N SER A 746 -17.62 -55.46 -37.33
CA SER A 746 -16.40 -54.95 -37.98
C SER A 746 -15.39 -56.09 -38.19
N THR A 747 -14.60 -55.99 -39.26
CA THR A 747 -13.46 -56.88 -39.54
C THR A 747 -12.18 -56.05 -39.63
N ALA A 748 -11.03 -56.58 -39.21
CA ALA A 748 -9.76 -55.87 -39.28
C ALA A 748 -8.66 -56.72 -39.91
N ARG A 749 -7.72 -56.07 -40.60
CA ARG A 749 -6.53 -56.68 -41.20
C ARG A 749 -5.31 -55.84 -40.86
N ASP A 750 -4.23 -56.52 -40.49
CA ASP A 750 -2.93 -55.89 -40.32
C ASP A 750 -2.18 -55.91 -41.64
N ILE A 751 -1.57 -54.79 -42.01
CA ILE A 751 -0.67 -54.65 -43.14
C ILE A 751 0.68 -54.15 -42.63
N SER A 752 1.74 -54.89 -42.95
CA SER A 752 3.13 -54.53 -42.63
C SER A 752 3.84 -54.12 -43.90
N LEU A 753 4.36 -52.91 -43.92
CA LEU A 753 5.03 -52.30 -45.07
C LEU A 753 6.50 -52.06 -44.71
N LYS A 754 7.40 -52.78 -45.37
CA LYS A 754 8.85 -52.57 -45.28
C LYS A 754 9.29 -51.52 -46.30
N MET A 755 9.99 -50.49 -45.85
CA MET A 755 10.41 -49.34 -46.67
C MET A 755 11.73 -48.76 -46.16
N ASP A 756 12.26 -47.77 -46.87
CA ASP A 756 13.42 -47.00 -46.42
C ASP A 756 13.15 -46.27 -45.08
N SER A 757 14.16 -46.22 -44.21
CA SER A 757 14.07 -45.63 -42.87
C SER A 757 13.72 -44.14 -42.88
N ASP A 758 14.04 -43.41 -43.94
CA ASP A 758 13.82 -41.96 -44.06
C ASP A 758 12.38 -41.60 -44.45
N VAL A 759 11.57 -42.57 -44.89
CA VAL A 759 10.16 -42.31 -45.27
C VAL A 759 9.34 -41.94 -44.04
N ASP A 760 8.94 -40.68 -43.88
CA ASP A 760 8.15 -40.23 -42.74
C ASP A 760 6.87 -41.08 -42.55
N TYR A 761 6.63 -41.54 -41.32
CA TYR A 761 5.43 -42.33 -40.96
C TYR A 761 4.13 -41.62 -41.38
N ALA A 762 4.10 -40.28 -41.29
CA ALA A 762 2.94 -39.50 -41.68
C ALA A 762 2.55 -39.72 -43.14
N LYS A 763 3.53 -39.87 -44.06
CA LYS A 763 3.26 -40.14 -45.48
C LYS A 763 2.62 -41.51 -45.68
N VAL A 764 3.12 -42.52 -44.99
CA VAL A 764 2.58 -43.89 -45.02
C VAL A 764 1.13 -43.92 -44.50
N TYR A 765 0.88 -43.22 -43.40
CA TYR A 765 -0.45 -43.12 -42.83
C TYR A 765 -1.42 -42.35 -43.74
N THR A 766 -0.99 -41.23 -44.34
CA THR A 766 -1.79 -40.47 -45.31
C THR A 766 -2.11 -41.31 -46.55
N CYS A 767 -1.16 -42.06 -47.08
CA CYS A 767 -1.39 -42.99 -48.19
C CYS A 767 -2.53 -43.98 -47.86
N ALA A 768 -2.48 -44.60 -46.68
CA ALA A 768 -3.55 -45.49 -46.24
C ALA A 768 -4.90 -44.76 -46.05
N GLU A 769 -4.90 -43.53 -45.51
CA GLU A 769 -6.11 -42.71 -45.38
C GLU A 769 -6.71 -42.29 -46.73
N GLU A 770 -5.88 -42.00 -47.74
CA GLU A 770 -6.33 -41.63 -49.08
C GLU A 770 -7.02 -42.81 -49.77
N VAL A 771 -6.48 -44.01 -49.64
CA VAL A 771 -7.17 -45.23 -50.09
C VAL A 771 -8.48 -45.41 -49.32
N ALA A 772 -8.46 -45.27 -47.98
CA ALA A 772 -9.68 -45.39 -47.17
C ALA A 772 -10.80 -44.41 -47.59
N LYS A 773 -10.45 -43.18 -48.00
CA LYS A 773 -11.41 -42.17 -48.49
C LYS A 773 -12.07 -42.54 -49.82
N LYS A 774 -11.40 -43.32 -50.68
CA LYS A 774 -11.98 -43.80 -51.95
C LYS A 774 -13.14 -44.77 -51.73
N HIS A 775 -13.12 -45.51 -50.61
CA HIS A 775 -14.12 -46.51 -50.21
C HIS A 775 -15.10 -45.95 -49.18
N GLY A 776 -15.66 -44.77 -49.48
CA GLY A 776 -16.51 -43.98 -48.56
C GLY A 776 -17.83 -44.64 -48.15
N GLU A 777 -18.21 -45.76 -48.78
CA GLU A 777 -19.34 -46.61 -48.38
C GLU A 777 -19.03 -47.47 -47.14
N LEU A 778 -17.76 -47.60 -46.78
CA LEU A 778 -17.28 -48.27 -45.58
C LEU A 778 -16.74 -47.26 -44.58
N GLN A 779 -17.01 -47.49 -43.29
CA GLN A 779 -16.31 -46.83 -42.22
C GLN A 779 -14.98 -47.56 -41.98
N ILE A 780 -13.89 -46.97 -42.50
CA ILE A 780 -12.54 -47.50 -42.39
C ILE A 780 -11.78 -46.69 -41.34
N SER A 781 -11.21 -47.38 -40.34
CA SER A 781 -10.36 -46.78 -39.31
C SER A 781 -8.98 -47.43 -39.35
N ILE A 782 -7.94 -46.60 -39.39
CA ILE A 782 -6.54 -47.02 -39.48
C ILE A 782 -5.87 -46.73 -38.13
N THR A 783 -5.22 -47.73 -37.54
CA THR A 783 -4.52 -47.58 -36.26
C THR A 783 -3.07 -48.05 -36.40
N PRO A 784 -2.06 -47.26 -36.00
CA PRO A 784 -0.69 -47.75 -35.95
C PRO A 784 -0.53 -48.84 -34.90
N ILE A 785 0.13 -49.95 -35.28
CA ILE A 785 0.52 -51.01 -34.35
C ILE A 785 1.99 -50.84 -33.96
N ALA A 786 2.89 -50.78 -34.93
CA ALA A 786 4.32 -50.80 -34.68
C ALA A 786 5.11 -50.12 -35.79
N ILE A 787 6.24 -49.52 -35.40
CA ILE A 787 7.33 -49.18 -36.31
C ILE A 787 8.53 -49.98 -35.81
N TYR A 788 8.96 -50.95 -36.59
CA TYR A 788 10.08 -51.83 -36.27
C TYR A 788 11.27 -51.51 -37.16
N GLN A 789 12.43 -51.34 -36.54
CA GLN A 789 13.71 -51.22 -37.24
C GLN A 789 14.63 -52.34 -36.73
N PRO A 790 15.19 -53.19 -37.61
CA PRO A 790 16.11 -54.24 -37.21
C PRO A 790 17.39 -53.65 -36.60
N LYS A 791 17.91 -54.25 -35.52
CA LYS A 791 19.12 -53.76 -34.83
C LYS A 791 20.40 -53.69 -35.70
N ASN A 792 20.43 -54.43 -36.79
CA ASN A 792 21.59 -54.55 -37.69
C ASN A 792 21.32 -53.96 -39.08
N ASP A 793 20.18 -53.28 -39.27
CA ASP A 793 19.82 -52.63 -40.52
C ASP A 793 19.10 -51.32 -40.22
N ASP A 794 19.86 -50.24 -40.26
CA ASP A 794 19.35 -48.90 -40.03
C ASP A 794 18.75 -48.28 -41.31
N SER A 795 18.86 -48.95 -42.46
CA SER A 795 18.37 -48.44 -43.76
C SER A 795 16.91 -48.76 -44.03
N THR A 796 16.35 -49.78 -43.38
CA THR A 796 14.95 -50.17 -43.59
C THR A 796 14.15 -50.20 -42.30
N LYS A 797 12.86 -49.88 -42.41
CA LYS A 797 11.90 -50.02 -41.32
C LYS A 797 10.63 -50.70 -41.81
N THR A 798 9.92 -51.33 -40.90
CA THR A 798 8.61 -51.92 -41.14
C THR A 798 7.56 -51.16 -40.34
N VAL A 799 6.58 -50.58 -41.02
CA VAL A 799 5.42 -49.94 -40.40
C VAL A 799 4.23 -50.90 -40.49
N THR A 800 3.64 -51.23 -39.36
CA THR A 800 2.44 -52.07 -39.29
C THR A 800 1.23 -51.22 -38.94
N LEU A 801 0.21 -51.28 -39.80
CA LEU A 801 -1.08 -50.61 -39.63
C LEU A 801 -2.19 -51.65 -39.48
N ASN A 802 -3.09 -51.44 -38.51
CA ASN A 802 -4.36 -52.15 -38.44
C ASN A 802 -5.40 -51.36 -39.20
N VAL A 803 -6.01 -51.97 -40.22
CA VAL A 803 -7.11 -51.37 -40.98
C VAL A 803 -8.38 -52.11 -40.60
N LYS A 804 -9.28 -51.41 -39.91
CA LYS A 804 -10.57 -51.93 -39.45
C LYS A 804 -11.69 -51.37 -40.32
N PHE A 805 -12.50 -52.26 -40.87
CA PHE A 805 -13.59 -51.99 -41.80
C PHE A 805 -14.93 -52.24 -41.12
N THR A 806 -15.89 -51.33 -41.31
CA THR A 806 -17.27 -51.48 -40.81
C THR A 806 -18.23 -51.01 -41.88
N SER A 807 -19.26 -51.79 -42.20
CA SER A 807 -20.35 -51.36 -43.08
C SER A 807 -21.60 -51.06 -42.27
N ALA A 808 -22.36 -50.04 -42.66
CA ALA A 808 -23.66 -49.73 -42.07
C ALA A 808 -24.81 -50.58 -42.64
N GLY A 809 -24.58 -51.29 -43.75
CA GLY A 809 -25.64 -51.97 -44.51
C GLY A 809 -25.53 -53.50 -44.59
N ARG A 810 -24.36 -54.09 -44.28
CA ARG A 810 -24.15 -55.54 -44.38
C ARG A 810 -22.94 -56.04 -43.56
N THR A 811 -22.85 -57.34 -43.37
CA THR A 811 -21.62 -58.02 -42.91
C THR A 811 -20.60 -58.06 -44.05
N LEU A 812 -19.33 -57.80 -43.74
CA LEU A 812 -18.22 -57.83 -44.70
C LEU A 812 -17.59 -59.23 -44.79
N GLU A 813 -17.25 -59.67 -46.00
CA GLU A 813 -16.51 -60.90 -46.29
C GLU A 813 -15.07 -60.56 -46.74
N ASP A 814 -14.16 -61.54 -46.77
CA ASP A 814 -12.76 -61.33 -47.16
C ASP A 814 -12.63 -60.72 -48.58
N LYS A 815 -13.53 -61.09 -49.50
CA LYS A 815 -13.58 -60.55 -50.87
C LYS A 815 -13.89 -59.05 -50.92
N ASP A 816 -14.48 -58.50 -49.87
CA ASP A 816 -14.84 -57.08 -49.77
C ASP A 816 -13.67 -56.22 -49.24
N ILE A 817 -12.73 -56.82 -48.51
CA ILE A 817 -11.64 -56.09 -47.82
C ILE A 817 -10.27 -56.32 -48.44
N ALA A 818 -10.01 -57.51 -49.01
CA ALA A 818 -8.71 -57.83 -49.61
C ALA A 818 -8.28 -56.83 -50.70
N PRO A 819 -9.16 -56.40 -51.63
CA PRO A 819 -8.79 -55.42 -52.65
C PRO A 819 -8.33 -54.07 -52.07
N ILE A 820 -8.89 -53.65 -50.93
CA ILE A 820 -8.53 -52.38 -50.29
C ILE A 820 -7.14 -52.47 -49.67
N ILE A 821 -6.81 -53.60 -49.02
CA ILE A 821 -5.48 -53.85 -48.47
C ILE A 821 -4.42 -53.92 -49.58
N GLU A 822 -4.74 -54.59 -50.69
CA GLU A 822 -3.88 -54.65 -51.88
C GLU A 822 -3.68 -53.26 -52.51
N GLU A 823 -4.72 -52.41 -52.53
CA GLU A 823 -4.60 -51.03 -53.01
C GLU A 823 -3.68 -50.18 -52.11
N ILE A 824 -3.77 -50.33 -50.78
CA ILE A 824 -2.83 -49.67 -49.84
C ILE A 824 -1.40 -50.14 -50.10
N ALA A 825 -1.18 -51.45 -50.28
CA ALA A 825 0.14 -52.01 -50.56
C ALA A 825 0.70 -51.51 -51.89
N ALA A 826 -0.12 -51.48 -52.95
CA ALA A 826 0.27 -51.02 -54.27
C ALA A 826 0.64 -49.52 -54.29
N MET A 827 -0.16 -48.68 -53.64
CA MET A 827 0.12 -47.24 -53.53
C MET A 827 1.39 -46.98 -52.71
N ALA A 828 1.59 -47.71 -51.61
CA ALA A 828 2.81 -47.60 -50.82
C ALA A 828 4.04 -48.10 -51.60
N ALA A 829 3.91 -49.14 -52.43
CA ALA A 829 4.97 -49.60 -53.32
C ALA A 829 5.33 -48.56 -54.38
N GLU A 830 4.33 -47.88 -54.96
CA GLU A 830 4.53 -46.84 -55.97
C GLU A 830 5.16 -45.57 -55.39
N GLU A 831 4.69 -45.10 -54.24
CA GLU A 831 5.15 -43.83 -53.66
C GLU A 831 6.45 -43.93 -52.87
N PHE A 832 6.70 -45.08 -52.23
CA PHE A 832 7.76 -45.23 -51.22
C PHE A 832 8.68 -46.45 -51.46
N ASP A 833 8.54 -47.17 -52.57
CA ASP A 833 9.23 -48.44 -52.83
C ASP A 833 9.01 -49.46 -51.68
N ALA A 834 7.83 -49.41 -51.07
CA ALA A 834 7.51 -50.26 -49.93
C ALA A 834 7.11 -51.68 -50.38
N ALA A 835 7.60 -52.70 -49.68
CA ALA A 835 7.21 -54.09 -49.87
C ALA A 835 6.33 -54.57 -48.72
N GLN A 836 5.20 -55.21 -49.03
CA GLN A 836 4.38 -55.88 -48.03
C GLN A 836 5.11 -57.14 -47.52
N VAL A 837 5.24 -57.28 -46.20
CA VAL A 837 6.00 -58.35 -45.52
C VAL A 837 5.19 -59.11 -44.47
#